data_AF-D7MVQ4-F1
#
_entry.id   AF-D7MVQ4-F1
#
_cell.length_a   1.000
_cell.length_b   1.000
_cell.length_c   1.000
_cell.angle_alpha   90.00
_cell.angle_beta   90.00
_cell.angle_gamma   90.00
#
_symmetry.space_group_name_H-M   'P 1'
#
loop_
_entity.id
_entity.type
_entity.pdbx_description
1 polymer ?
#
loop_
_entity_poly.entity_id
_entity_poly.type
_entity_poly.pdbx_seq_one_letter_code
_entity_poly.pdbx_strand_id
1 'polypeptide(L)'
;MDSSCFFLTIIAAAIGFFLLFRKLRFHQEDNKEKNSSSSSSSTPSSLAPSSPPPSSLDPIWTHHVFPSFRGEDVRRDFLSHIQMEFQRMGITPFIDNEIERGQSIGPELIRAIRESKIAIILLSRNYASSSWCLDELAEIMKCREELGQTVLAVFYKVDPSDVNKLTGDFGKVFKKTCAGKTKEHVGRWRQALANVATIAGYHSTNWDNEATMIRNIATDISNKLNNSASSSDFDGLVGMTAHLKKMEPLLCLGSDEVRMIGIWGPSGIGKTTIARVVYNKLSNSFQLSVFMESIEAKYTRPCSDDYSAKLQLQQQFMSQITNQSDMKISHLGSYFRGMSKLEWTKALPRLRSSLDADILSILKFSYDALDDEDKYLFLHIACFFNREWIVKVEEYLAETFLDVSHRLNGLAEKSLISLNGGYINMHDLLVKLGIDIVRKQSLREPGQRLFLVDAREICEVLNLDANGSRSVMGINFNFGEDRIKEKLHISERAFQGMSNLQFLRVKGNNNTIHLPHGLEYISRKLRLLQWTYFPMTCLPPIFNTEFLVELVMPYSKLEKLWEGIKLPSSIGNATNLELLDLGGCSSLVELPSSIGNLINLKELHLSSLSSLVELPSSIGNLINLKELDLSSLSCLVELPFWIGNATNLEVLNLDQCSSLVKLPFSIGNLQKLQTLTLRGCSKLEDLPANIKLGSLGELDLTDCLLLKRFPLSIKSWSRLNEVDMSYTENLKNFPHAFDIITGLHMTNTEIQEVPPWVKKFSRLTVLILKGCKKLVSLPQIPDSISYIDAQDCESLERVDCSFHNPKIWLIFSKCFKLNQEARDLIIQTPTSRSAVLPGREVPAYFTHQSTTGGSLTIKLNEKPLPTSMRFKACILLVHKGDNEARDDKNWMDENCYIVSCKKSKHYLYPVLAEHVYVFEVEADVTSSGLVFEFKIRSKNWKIKECGVFQLSEVP
;
A
#
# COMPACT_ATOMS: atom_id res chain seq x y z
N MET A 1 45.69 -39.49 -16.08
CA MET A 1 45.81 -38.44 -17.13
C MET A 1 44.72 -37.45 -16.81
N ASP A 2 45.11 -36.43 -16.05
CA ASP A 2 44.24 -35.84 -15.04
C ASP A 2 43.71 -34.47 -15.48
N SER A 3 42.39 -34.40 -15.66
CA SER A 3 41.64 -33.16 -15.91
C SER A 3 41.53 -32.23 -14.69
N SER A 4 42.16 -32.57 -13.54
CA SER A 4 42.22 -31.71 -12.36
C SER A 4 43.34 -30.66 -12.42
N CYS A 5 44.35 -30.85 -13.27
CA CYS A 5 45.49 -29.92 -13.37
C CYS A 5 45.22 -28.68 -14.25
N PHE A 6 44.22 -28.74 -15.15
CA PHE A 6 43.88 -27.64 -16.07
C PHE A 6 42.97 -26.57 -15.43
N PHE A 7 42.16 -26.95 -14.44
CA PHE A 7 41.25 -26.02 -13.75
C PHE A 7 41.99 -25.12 -12.74
N LEU A 8 43.03 -25.66 -12.09
CA LEU A 8 43.89 -24.92 -11.15
C LEU A 8 44.82 -23.92 -11.85
N THR A 9 45.27 -24.19 -13.09
CA THR A 9 46.10 -23.28 -13.87
C THR A 9 45.31 -22.07 -14.40
N ILE A 10 44.02 -22.25 -14.73
CA ILE A 10 43.14 -21.15 -15.17
C ILE A 10 42.78 -20.23 -13.98
N ILE A 11 42.59 -20.78 -12.78
CA ILE A 11 42.29 -19.98 -11.57
C ILE A 11 43.54 -19.20 -11.11
N ALA A 12 44.74 -19.77 -11.21
CA ALA A 12 45.99 -19.08 -10.89
C ALA A 12 46.31 -17.93 -11.87
N ALA A 13 46.02 -18.08 -13.16
CA ALA A 13 46.18 -17.02 -14.16
C ALA A 13 45.18 -15.86 -13.96
N ALA A 14 43.94 -16.15 -13.55
CA ALA A 14 42.92 -15.13 -13.28
C ALA A 14 43.22 -14.29 -12.02
N ILE A 15 43.81 -14.91 -10.98
CA ILE A 15 44.25 -14.21 -9.76
C ILE A 15 45.50 -13.35 -10.04
N GLY A 16 46.43 -13.83 -10.87
CA GLY A 16 47.58 -13.05 -11.33
C GLY A 16 47.19 -11.82 -12.16
N PHE A 17 46.17 -11.94 -13.01
CA PHE A 17 45.66 -10.84 -13.83
C PHE A 17 44.95 -9.75 -12.99
N PHE A 18 44.26 -10.14 -11.91
CA PHE A 18 43.61 -9.20 -10.99
C PHE A 18 44.60 -8.42 -10.11
N LEU A 19 45.73 -9.01 -9.75
CA LEU A 19 46.79 -8.33 -8.97
C LEU A 19 47.62 -7.36 -9.82
N LEU A 20 47.79 -7.63 -11.12
CA LEU A 20 48.47 -6.70 -12.05
C LEU A 20 47.62 -5.46 -12.35
N PHE A 21 46.30 -5.60 -12.46
CA PHE A 21 45.38 -4.47 -12.67
C PHE A 21 45.28 -3.55 -11.44
N ARG A 22 45.41 -4.09 -10.23
CA ARG A 22 45.41 -3.31 -8.98
C ARG A 22 46.70 -2.49 -8.81
N LYS A 23 47.82 -2.92 -9.41
CA LYS A 23 49.10 -2.20 -9.40
C LYS A 23 49.24 -1.16 -10.52
N LEU A 24 48.53 -1.33 -11.64
CA LEU A 24 48.45 -0.34 -12.73
C LEU A 24 47.48 0.82 -12.44
N ARG A 25 46.49 0.64 -11.54
CA ARG A 25 45.56 1.71 -11.15
C ARG A 25 46.15 2.71 -10.13
N PHE A 26 47.16 2.30 -9.36
CA PHE A 26 47.86 3.17 -8.40
C PHE A 26 48.96 4.04 -9.02
N HIS A 27 49.34 3.79 -10.29
CA HIS A 27 50.36 4.59 -10.99
C HIS A 27 49.78 5.63 -11.98
N GLN A 28 48.46 5.79 -12.03
CA GLN A 28 47.79 6.72 -12.95
C GLN A 28 47.16 7.95 -12.27
N GLU A 29 47.27 8.08 -10.95
CA GLU A 29 46.83 9.27 -10.19
C GLU A 29 47.96 10.27 -9.87
N ASP A 30 49.23 9.93 -10.10
CA ASP A 30 50.38 10.84 -9.86
C ASP A 30 50.85 11.61 -11.12
N ASN A 31 50.13 11.56 -12.24
CA ASN A 31 50.51 12.25 -13.49
C ASN A 31 49.37 13.06 -14.10
N LYS A 32 48.81 14.00 -13.33
CA LYS A 32 47.92 15.04 -13.87
C LYS A 32 48.17 16.43 -13.27
N GLU A 33 49.44 16.80 -13.13
CA GLU A 33 49.86 18.20 -13.12
C GLU A 33 51.05 18.37 -14.08
N LYS A 34 50.76 18.74 -15.33
CA LYS A 34 51.55 19.65 -16.18
C LYS A 34 50.94 19.76 -17.58
N ASN A 35 50.93 20.99 -18.07
CA ASN A 35 50.68 21.45 -19.45
C ASN A 35 49.23 21.82 -19.81
N SER A 36 48.89 23.10 -19.60
CA SER A 36 48.74 24.03 -20.73
C SER A 36 48.66 25.47 -20.23
N SER A 37 49.71 26.22 -20.54
CA SER A 37 49.88 27.66 -20.34
C SER A 37 49.19 28.50 -21.42
N SER A 38 48.65 29.66 -21.03
CA SER A 38 48.68 31.00 -21.71
C SER A 38 47.39 31.76 -21.40
N SER A 39 47.31 33.04 -21.07
CA SER A 39 48.28 34.12 -20.85
C SER A 39 47.44 35.38 -20.53
N SER A 40 47.81 36.18 -19.51
CA SER A 40 47.87 37.66 -19.59
C SER A 40 48.03 38.31 -18.21
N SER A 41 49.24 38.83 -17.97
CA SER A 41 49.59 40.13 -17.36
C SER A 41 48.75 40.72 -16.22
N SER A 42 49.36 40.87 -15.04
CA SER A 42 49.74 42.18 -14.46
C SER A 42 50.47 42.03 -13.11
N THR A 43 51.52 42.84 -12.95
CA THR A 43 52.46 42.95 -11.81
C THR A 43 51.89 43.75 -10.61
N PRO A 44 52.57 43.75 -9.45
CA PRO A 44 51.93 43.65 -8.14
C PRO A 44 51.85 44.98 -7.37
N SER A 45 50.99 45.03 -6.36
CA SER A 45 51.15 45.96 -5.24
C SER A 45 50.77 45.31 -3.92
N SER A 46 51.65 45.58 -2.95
CA SER A 46 51.64 45.22 -1.54
C SER A 46 50.33 45.49 -0.82
N LEU A 47 49.98 44.61 0.13
CA LEU A 47 49.60 44.94 1.51
C LEU A 47 49.29 43.62 2.26
N ALA A 48 50.05 43.31 3.31
CA ALA A 48 49.58 42.40 4.36
C ALA A 48 48.44 43.10 5.12
N PRO A 49 47.45 42.35 5.66
CA PRO A 49 47.57 42.02 7.08
C PRO A 49 47.01 40.65 7.50
N SER A 50 47.65 40.11 8.54
CA SER A 50 47.11 39.27 9.62
C SER A 50 46.31 38.00 9.28
N SER A 51 46.94 36.86 9.56
CA SER A 51 46.29 35.56 9.81
C SER A 51 45.31 35.62 11.00
N PRO A 52 44.10 35.05 10.89
CA PRO A 52 43.18 34.88 12.02
C PRO A 52 43.68 33.74 12.96
N PRO A 53 43.29 33.75 14.25
CA PRO A 53 43.69 32.72 15.21
C PRO A 53 43.00 31.38 14.88
N PRO A 54 43.60 30.23 15.24
CA PRO A 54 43.03 28.93 14.92
C PRO A 54 41.73 28.68 15.71
N SER A 55 40.69 28.32 14.97
CA SER A 55 39.41 27.85 15.48
C SER A 55 39.56 26.54 16.27
N SER A 56 38.83 26.45 17.39
CA SER A 56 38.74 25.31 18.31
C SER A 56 38.51 23.97 17.60
N LEU A 57 39.49 23.08 17.68
CA LEU A 57 39.33 21.66 17.38
C LEU A 57 38.69 20.98 18.59
N ASP A 58 37.57 20.28 18.39
CA ASP A 58 37.01 19.39 19.40
C ASP A 58 38.04 18.31 19.78
N PRO A 59 38.19 17.92 21.06
CA PRO A 59 39.17 16.91 21.46
C PRO A 59 38.83 15.54 20.84
N ILE A 60 39.80 14.92 20.17
CA ILE A 60 39.70 13.53 19.69
C ILE A 60 40.00 12.62 20.88
N TRP A 61 38.96 12.01 21.45
CA TRP A 61 39.11 11.05 22.55
C TRP A 61 39.45 9.65 22.00
N THR A 62 40.63 9.13 22.32
CA THR A 62 41.06 7.77 21.92
C THR A 62 40.62 6.71 22.91
N HIS A 63 40.37 7.09 24.17
CA HIS A 63 39.89 6.19 25.22
C HIS A 63 38.61 6.75 25.86
N HIS A 64 37.68 5.87 26.22
CA HIS A 64 36.48 6.29 26.96
C HIS A 64 36.83 6.68 28.40
N VAL A 65 37.74 5.93 29.03
CA VAL A 65 38.06 6.07 30.46
C VAL A 65 39.57 5.94 30.71
N PHE A 66 40.16 6.85 31.49
CA PHE A 66 41.50 6.70 32.07
C PHE A 66 41.42 6.36 33.57
N PRO A 67 41.88 5.20 34.02
CA PRO A 67 41.98 4.89 35.45
C PRO A 67 43.32 5.34 36.04
N SER A 68 43.32 6.20 37.06
CA SER A 68 44.48 6.52 37.90
C SER A 68 44.35 5.84 39.26
N PHE A 69 45.39 5.09 39.66
CA PHE A 69 45.32 4.20 40.81
C PHE A 69 46.70 3.82 41.34
N ARG A 70 46.77 3.31 42.58
CA ARG A 70 47.99 2.70 43.13
C ARG A 70 48.02 1.21 42.80
N GLY A 71 48.92 0.83 41.90
CA GLY A 71 49.00 -0.56 41.41
C GLY A 71 49.11 -1.64 42.50
N GLU A 72 49.86 -1.39 43.57
CA GLU A 72 50.02 -2.34 44.69
C GLU A 72 48.72 -2.60 45.47
N ASP A 73 47.82 -1.63 45.51
CA ASP A 73 46.64 -1.68 46.37
C ASP A 73 45.42 -2.26 45.67
N VAL A 74 45.25 -1.99 44.36
CA VAL A 74 43.96 -2.21 43.67
C VAL A 74 44.03 -2.93 42.32
N ARG A 75 45.24 -3.20 41.78
CA ARG A 75 45.40 -3.70 40.39
C ARG A 75 44.81 -5.10 40.19
N ARG A 76 44.94 -5.98 41.18
CA ARG A 76 44.58 -7.41 41.07
C ARG A 76 43.18 -7.75 41.57
N ASP A 77 42.53 -6.82 42.26
CA ASP A 77 41.21 -6.99 42.88
C ASP A 77 40.22 -5.99 42.24
N PHE A 78 40.01 -4.83 42.86
CA PHE A 78 38.95 -3.88 42.51
C PHE A 78 39.09 -3.36 41.06
N LEU A 79 40.31 -3.02 40.62
CA LEU A 79 40.53 -2.52 39.26
C LEU A 79 40.31 -3.61 38.20
N SER A 80 40.66 -4.86 38.50
CA SER A 80 40.46 -5.95 37.54
C SER A 80 38.97 -6.21 37.28
N HIS A 81 38.15 -6.13 38.34
CA HIS A 81 36.70 -6.31 38.24
C HIS A 81 36.00 -5.13 37.55
N ILE A 82 36.42 -3.89 37.81
CA ILE A 82 35.83 -2.72 37.12
C ILE A 82 36.22 -2.69 35.63
N GLN A 83 37.44 -3.08 35.27
CA GLN A 83 37.85 -3.20 33.87
C GLN A 83 37.06 -4.29 33.12
N MET A 84 36.83 -5.44 33.76
CA MET A 84 36.00 -6.51 33.20
C MET A 84 34.54 -6.04 32.98
N GLU A 85 33.97 -5.30 33.94
CA GLU A 85 32.61 -4.76 33.81
C GLU A 85 32.51 -3.68 32.72
N PHE A 86 33.55 -2.84 32.54
CA PHE A 86 33.63 -1.90 31.42
C PHE A 86 33.65 -2.61 30.07
N GLN A 87 34.45 -3.67 29.92
CA GLN A 87 34.46 -4.48 28.70
C GLN A 87 33.09 -5.09 28.42
N ARG A 88 32.40 -5.60 29.45
CA ARG A 88 31.04 -6.14 29.34
C ARG A 88 30.01 -5.10 28.86
N MET A 89 30.23 -3.83 29.19
CA MET A 89 29.37 -2.70 28.79
C MET A 89 29.84 -1.94 27.54
N GLY A 90 30.87 -2.45 26.83
CA GLY A 90 31.41 -1.80 25.63
C GLY A 90 32.17 -0.49 25.90
N ILE A 91 32.58 -0.24 27.13
CA ILE A 91 33.40 0.90 27.53
C ILE A 91 34.87 0.51 27.32
N THR A 92 35.66 1.38 26.67
CA THR A 92 37.09 1.13 26.41
C THR A 92 37.98 1.92 27.38
N PRO A 93 38.46 1.29 28.47
CA PRO A 93 39.42 1.92 29.37
C PRO A 93 40.83 1.89 28.79
N PHE A 94 41.66 2.87 29.17
CA PHE A 94 43.10 2.80 28.98
C PHE A 94 43.70 1.73 29.91
N ILE A 95 44.57 0.88 29.38
CA ILE A 95 45.26 -0.19 30.11
C ILE A 95 46.76 0.06 30.05
N ASP A 96 47.36 0.38 31.19
CA ASP A 96 48.79 0.74 31.30
C ASP A 96 49.74 -0.40 30.89
N ASN A 97 49.31 -1.66 30.99
CA ASN A 97 50.07 -2.82 30.54
C ASN A 97 50.18 -2.94 29.00
N GLU A 98 49.41 -2.16 28.24
CA GLU A 98 49.37 -2.20 26.78
C GLU A 98 50.27 -1.14 26.11
N ILE A 99 51.05 -0.37 26.90
CA ILE A 99 52.05 0.56 26.37
C ILE A 99 53.14 -0.24 25.61
N GLU A 100 53.49 0.21 24.40
CA GLU A 100 54.48 -0.45 23.54
C GLU A 100 55.85 -0.56 24.23
N ARG A 101 56.44 -1.77 24.19
CA ARG A 101 57.76 -2.04 24.77
C ARG A 101 58.83 -1.23 24.03
N GLY A 102 59.51 -0.34 24.75
CA GLY A 102 60.57 0.53 24.21
C GLY A 102 60.25 2.03 24.25
N GLN A 103 59.01 2.40 24.58
CA GLN A 103 58.61 3.80 24.80
C GLN A 103 58.87 4.26 26.24
N SER A 104 59.01 5.57 26.44
CA SER A 104 59.13 6.17 27.77
C SER A 104 57.75 6.19 28.42
N ILE A 105 57.56 5.62 29.59
CA ILE A 105 56.21 5.48 30.18
C ILE A 105 55.53 6.84 30.48
N GLY A 106 56.33 7.89 30.74
CA GLY A 106 55.84 9.22 31.13
C GLY A 106 55.01 9.97 30.08
N PRO A 107 55.57 10.31 28.91
CA PRO A 107 54.85 11.07 27.87
C PRO A 107 53.59 10.36 27.37
N GLU A 108 53.63 9.03 27.28
CA GLU A 108 52.56 8.17 26.82
C GLU A 108 51.38 8.16 27.80
N LEU A 109 51.65 8.15 29.11
CA LEU A 109 50.60 8.30 30.14
C LEU A 109 49.97 9.70 30.11
N ILE A 110 50.77 10.75 29.94
CA ILE A 110 50.24 12.13 29.82
C ILE A 110 49.34 12.25 28.59
N ARG A 111 49.74 11.64 27.46
CA ARG A 111 48.92 11.58 26.26
C ARG A 111 47.62 10.81 26.50
N ALA A 112 47.68 9.64 27.13
CA ALA A 112 46.50 8.85 27.45
C ALA A 112 45.51 9.60 28.38
N ILE A 113 46.01 10.36 29.36
CA ILE A 113 45.19 11.22 30.22
C ILE A 113 44.46 12.27 29.39
N ARG A 114 45.18 12.98 28.50
CA ARG A 114 44.63 14.06 27.67
C ARG A 114 43.65 13.55 26.61
N GLU A 115 43.85 12.34 26.11
CA GLU A 115 42.99 11.72 25.09
C GLU A 115 41.86 10.85 25.67
N SER A 116 41.61 10.93 26.98
CA SER A 116 40.52 10.20 27.64
C SER A 116 39.34 11.10 27.98
N LYS A 117 38.12 10.67 27.65
CA LYS A 117 36.92 11.49 27.92
C LYS A 117 36.56 11.60 29.40
N ILE A 118 36.76 10.50 30.14
CA ILE A 118 36.49 10.40 31.57
C ILE A 118 37.76 9.94 32.27
N ALA A 119 38.13 10.54 33.40
CA ALA A 119 39.18 10.05 34.28
C ALA A 119 38.59 9.53 35.60
N ILE A 120 38.92 8.30 35.97
CA ILE A 120 38.55 7.69 37.25
C ILE A 120 39.75 7.71 38.17
N ILE A 121 39.60 8.26 39.36
CA ILE A 121 40.67 8.36 40.35
C ILE A 121 40.32 7.44 41.50
N LEU A 122 41.04 6.33 41.60
CA LEU A 122 40.85 5.30 42.63
C LEU A 122 41.81 5.55 43.80
N LEU A 123 41.34 6.33 44.77
CA LEU A 123 42.09 6.74 45.96
C LEU A 123 42.10 5.61 46.98
N SER A 124 43.27 5.03 47.22
CA SER A 124 43.55 4.03 48.25
C SER A 124 44.39 4.62 49.39
N ARG A 125 44.56 3.88 50.50
CA ARG A 125 45.39 4.34 51.64
C ARG A 125 46.83 4.70 51.25
N ASN A 126 47.44 3.99 50.29
CA ASN A 126 48.82 4.23 49.87
C ASN A 126 48.92 4.99 48.55
N TYR A 127 47.84 5.58 48.04
CA TYR A 127 47.87 6.32 46.77
C TYR A 127 48.97 7.40 46.74
N ALA A 128 49.10 8.15 47.84
CA ALA A 128 50.11 9.20 47.99
C ALA A 128 51.56 8.70 48.17
N SER A 129 51.81 7.39 48.18
CA SER A 129 53.17 6.82 48.27
C SER A 129 53.94 6.92 46.95
N SER A 130 53.22 7.11 45.84
CA SER A 130 53.76 7.08 44.48
C SER A 130 53.79 8.48 43.90
N SER A 131 54.98 8.97 43.52
CA SER A 131 55.07 10.24 42.78
C SER A 131 54.33 10.17 41.45
N TRP A 132 54.33 9.01 40.78
CA TRP A 132 53.59 8.79 39.53
C TRP A 132 52.09 9.01 39.70
N CYS A 133 51.47 8.45 40.74
CA CYS A 133 50.03 8.63 40.99
C CYS A 133 49.67 10.09 41.31
N LEU A 134 50.61 10.83 41.94
CA LEU A 134 50.44 12.25 42.25
C LEU A 134 50.65 13.15 41.02
N ASP A 135 51.56 12.78 40.13
CA ASP A 135 51.81 13.47 38.86
C ASP A 135 50.65 13.24 37.88
N GLU A 136 50.14 12.00 37.76
CA GLU A 136 48.92 11.69 36.99
C GLU A 136 47.71 12.47 37.52
N LEU A 137 47.51 12.48 38.85
CA LEU A 137 46.42 13.23 39.46
C LEU A 137 46.52 14.74 39.16
N ALA A 138 47.73 15.31 39.24
CA ALA A 138 47.94 16.71 38.91
C ALA A 138 47.61 17.01 37.44
N GLU A 139 48.00 16.13 36.51
CA GLU A 139 47.69 16.29 35.09
C GLU A 139 46.20 16.09 34.79
N ILE A 140 45.51 15.14 35.44
CA ILE A 140 44.06 14.95 35.33
C ILE A 140 43.31 16.20 35.80
N MET A 141 43.71 16.76 36.95
CA MET A 141 43.07 17.97 37.48
C MET A 141 43.29 19.18 36.56
N LYS A 142 44.45 19.26 35.91
CA LYS A 142 44.72 20.25 34.87
C LYS A 142 43.85 20.03 33.63
N CYS A 143 43.71 18.79 33.14
CA CYS A 143 42.87 18.45 31.99
C CYS A 143 41.38 18.70 32.26
N ARG A 144 40.93 18.54 33.50
CA ARG A 144 39.56 18.89 33.92
C ARG A 144 39.28 20.38 33.72
N GLU A 145 40.23 21.25 34.07
CA GLU A 145 40.10 22.70 33.96
C GLU A 145 40.31 23.17 32.50
N GLU A 146 41.30 22.61 31.79
CA GLU A 146 41.67 23.02 30.42
C GLU A 146 40.76 22.43 29.33
N LEU A 147 40.36 21.16 29.47
CA LEU A 147 39.69 20.38 28.41
C LEU A 147 38.24 20.00 28.78
N GLY A 148 37.76 20.36 29.96
CA GLY A 148 36.44 19.95 30.45
C GLY A 148 36.29 18.44 30.67
N GLN A 149 37.42 17.72 30.86
CA GLN A 149 37.42 16.28 31.10
C GLN A 149 36.57 15.92 32.32
N THR A 150 35.70 14.91 32.19
CA THR A 150 34.87 14.47 33.33
C THR A 150 35.72 13.66 34.31
N VAL A 151 35.69 14.02 35.59
CA VAL A 151 36.47 13.33 36.63
C VAL A 151 35.56 12.68 37.65
N LEU A 152 35.81 11.40 37.94
CA LEU A 152 35.07 10.58 38.90
C LEU A 152 36.00 10.07 39.99
N ALA A 153 35.73 10.45 41.24
CA ALA A 153 36.52 10.01 42.39
C ALA A 153 35.95 8.74 43.02
N VAL A 154 36.81 7.78 43.36
CA VAL A 154 36.47 6.58 44.11
C VAL A 154 37.36 6.50 45.34
N PHE A 155 36.78 6.71 46.52
CA PHE A 155 37.45 6.63 47.81
C PHE A 155 37.38 5.18 48.32
N TYR A 156 38.40 4.39 47.98
CA TYR A 156 38.50 2.98 48.32
C TYR A 156 39.26 2.78 49.63
N LYS A 157 38.52 2.44 50.69
CA LYS A 157 39.02 2.19 52.06
C LYS A 157 39.84 3.36 52.63
N VAL A 158 39.53 4.59 52.19
CA VAL A 158 40.11 5.86 52.64
C VAL A 158 39.02 6.91 52.83
N ASP A 159 39.15 7.76 53.83
CA ASP A 159 38.22 8.88 54.05
C ASP A 159 38.66 10.11 53.22
N PRO A 160 37.77 10.75 52.44
CA PRO A 160 38.10 11.96 51.69
C PRO A 160 38.64 13.10 52.56
N SER A 161 38.24 13.18 53.84
CA SER A 161 38.73 14.17 54.79
C SER A 161 40.23 14.01 55.05
N ASP A 162 40.72 12.75 55.10
CA ASP A 162 42.15 12.45 55.25
C ASP A 162 42.94 12.78 53.98
N VAL A 163 42.32 12.63 52.80
CA VAL A 163 42.91 13.04 51.51
C VAL A 163 42.98 14.58 51.42
N ASN A 164 41.91 15.28 51.80
CA ASN A 164 41.84 16.74 51.74
C ASN A 164 42.77 17.43 52.74
N LYS A 165 42.71 17.02 54.01
CA LYS A 165 43.51 17.62 55.10
C LYS A 165 44.93 17.05 55.16
N LEU A 166 45.23 16.01 54.38
CA LEU A 166 46.48 15.26 54.42
C LEU A 166 46.79 14.78 55.84
N THR A 167 45.79 14.17 56.48
CA THR A 167 45.83 13.64 57.85
C THR A 167 45.81 12.11 57.85
N GLY A 168 45.85 11.50 59.03
CA GLY A 168 45.84 10.05 59.18
C GLY A 168 47.05 9.36 58.52
N ASP A 169 46.86 8.11 58.12
CA ASP A 169 47.91 7.31 57.48
C ASP A 169 48.20 7.79 56.05
N PHE A 170 47.19 8.27 55.33
CA PHE A 170 47.35 8.87 54.00
C PHE A 170 48.31 10.07 54.05
N GLY A 171 48.13 10.97 55.03
CA GLY A 171 49.00 12.12 55.24
C GLY A 171 50.44 11.77 55.66
N LYS A 172 50.63 10.72 56.46
CA LYS A 172 51.99 10.22 56.81
C LYS A 172 52.73 9.75 55.57
N VAL A 173 52.05 8.97 54.72
CA VAL A 173 52.60 8.47 53.45
C VAL A 173 52.94 9.64 52.52
N PHE A 174 52.03 10.61 52.36
CA PHE A 174 52.29 11.81 51.55
C PHE A 174 53.54 12.58 52.01
N LYS A 175 53.67 12.83 53.32
CA LYS A 175 54.85 13.53 53.88
C LYS A 175 56.15 12.82 53.56
N LYS A 176 56.16 11.49 53.59
CA LYS A 176 57.33 10.67 53.23
C LYS A 176 57.68 10.84 51.74
N THR A 177 56.69 10.84 50.86
CA THR A 177 56.88 11.05 49.41
C THR A 177 57.37 12.46 49.06
N CYS A 178 56.99 13.46 49.86
CA CYS A 178 57.46 14.85 49.70
C CYS A 178 58.91 15.07 50.15
N ALA A 179 59.51 14.15 50.92
CA ALA A 179 60.88 14.29 51.37
C ALA A 179 61.84 14.28 50.16
N GLY A 180 62.59 15.37 49.98
CA GLY A 180 63.52 15.53 48.85
C GLY A 180 62.91 16.09 47.56
N LYS A 181 61.66 16.58 47.58
CA LYS A 181 61.00 17.23 46.43
C LYS A 181 60.99 18.76 46.58
N THR A 182 60.90 19.49 45.46
CA THR A 182 60.84 20.96 45.47
C THR A 182 59.51 21.45 46.03
N LYS A 183 59.49 22.65 46.63
CA LYS A 183 58.27 23.26 47.19
C LYS A 183 57.16 23.39 46.14
N GLU A 184 57.51 23.62 44.88
CA GLU A 184 56.58 23.71 43.75
C GLU A 184 55.89 22.37 43.44
N HIS A 185 56.64 21.26 43.39
CA HIS A 185 56.07 19.93 43.19
C HIS A 185 55.12 19.54 44.32
N VAL A 186 55.55 19.78 45.57
CA VAL A 186 54.73 19.49 46.75
C VAL A 186 53.48 20.36 46.79
N GLY A 187 53.56 21.63 46.39
CA GLY A 187 52.43 22.53 46.27
C GLY A 187 51.40 22.04 45.26
N ARG A 188 51.87 21.62 44.07
CA ARG A 188 51.02 21.10 43.00
C ARG A 188 50.26 19.84 43.43
N TRP A 189 50.95 18.87 44.03
CA TRP A 189 50.31 17.64 44.51
C TRP A 189 49.30 17.92 45.62
N ARG A 190 49.63 18.82 46.56
CA ARG A 190 48.71 19.21 47.64
C ARG A 190 47.43 19.83 47.07
N GLN A 191 47.56 20.70 46.07
CA GLN A 191 46.38 21.32 45.43
C GLN A 191 45.53 20.29 44.70
N ALA A 192 46.16 19.38 43.93
CA ALA A 192 45.43 18.34 43.21
C ALA A 192 44.67 17.39 44.15
N LEU A 193 45.29 17.00 45.27
CA LEU A 193 44.65 16.17 46.31
C LEU A 193 43.49 16.88 47.02
N ALA A 194 43.65 18.17 47.34
CA ALA A 194 42.55 18.97 47.91
C ALA A 194 41.38 19.09 46.91
N ASN A 195 41.67 19.34 45.63
CA ASN A 195 40.65 19.49 44.60
C ASN A 195 39.90 18.17 44.34
N VAL A 196 40.58 17.03 44.22
CA VAL A 196 39.89 15.74 44.01
C VAL A 196 39.03 15.35 45.21
N ALA A 197 39.46 15.68 46.43
CA ALA A 197 38.71 15.35 47.64
C ALA A 197 37.38 16.13 47.79
N THR A 198 37.18 17.19 47.01
CA THR A 198 35.91 17.93 46.95
C THR A 198 34.94 17.39 45.88
N ILE A 199 35.38 16.46 45.03
CA ILE A 199 34.53 15.83 44.02
C ILE A 199 33.62 14.80 44.70
N ALA A 200 32.31 14.95 44.51
CA ALA A 200 31.34 13.95 44.93
C ALA A 200 31.64 12.63 44.21
N GLY A 201 32.01 11.61 44.97
CA GLY A 201 32.53 10.34 44.47
C GLY A 201 31.91 9.14 45.17
N TYR A 202 32.40 7.96 44.82
CA TYR A 202 31.95 6.70 45.42
C TYR A 202 32.82 6.38 46.65
N HIS A 203 32.20 6.07 47.78
CA HIS A 203 32.89 5.71 49.02
C HIS A 203 32.68 4.23 49.28
N SER A 204 33.76 3.43 49.33
CA SER A 204 33.61 1.97 49.47
C SER A 204 32.92 1.55 50.76
N THR A 205 32.96 2.38 51.81
CA THR A 205 32.29 2.13 53.10
C THR A 205 30.76 2.24 53.04
N ASN A 206 30.22 2.86 51.99
CA ASN A 206 28.78 3.10 51.85
C ASN A 206 28.07 2.00 51.05
N TRP A 207 28.78 0.92 50.71
CA TRP A 207 28.27 -0.17 49.88
C TRP A 207 28.40 -1.50 50.60
N ASP A 208 27.33 -2.30 50.59
CA ASP A 208 27.32 -3.63 51.22
C ASP A 208 28.24 -4.63 50.49
N ASN A 209 28.46 -4.44 49.19
CA ASN A 209 29.36 -5.27 48.40
C ASN A 209 30.02 -4.49 47.23
N GLU A 210 31.28 -4.83 46.94
CA GLU A 210 32.08 -4.19 45.90
C GLU A 210 31.53 -4.43 44.49
N ALA A 211 30.90 -5.58 44.23
CA ALA A 211 30.33 -5.90 42.92
C ALA A 211 29.18 -4.94 42.52
N THR A 212 28.34 -4.54 43.48
CA THR A 212 27.23 -3.61 43.26
C THR A 212 27.75 -2.19 43.10
N MET A 213 28.80 -1.82 43.84
CA MET A 213 29.51 -0.55 43.66
C MET A 213 30.10 -0.46 42.25
N ILE A 214 30.82 -1.50 41.80
CA ILE A 214 31.43 -1.57 40.46
C ILE A 214 30.36 -1.48 39.36
N ARG A 215 29.26 -2.23 39.49
CA ARG A 215 28.15 -2.17 38.53
C ARG A 215 27.56 -0.77 38.42
N ASN A 216 27.38 -0.08 39.55
CA ASN A 216 26.86 1.29 39.55
C ASN A 216 27.85 2.28 38.94
N ILE A 217 29.16 2.16 39.23
CA ILE A 217 30.18 2.99 38.59
C ILE A 217 30.17 2.80 37.06
N ALA A 218 30.11 1.55 36.59
CA ALA A 218 30.04 1.25 35.15
C ALA A 218 28.75 1.78 34.49
N THR A 219 27.61 1.66 35.18
CA THR A 219 26.33 2.19 34.69
C THR A 219 26.34 3.72 34.60
N ASP A 220 26.86 4.42 35.62
CA ASP A 220 26.96 5.88 35.63
C ASP A 220 27.89 6.39 34.51
N ILE A 221 29.02 5.71 34.29
CA ILE A 221 29.92 6.02 33.17
C ILE A 221 29.24 5.76 31.82
N SER A 222 28.57 4.62 31.65
CA SER A 222 27.84 4.32 30.42
C SER A 222 26.77 5.37 30.13
N ASN A 223 26.00 5.79 31.14
CA ASN A 223 24.99 6.86 30.99
C ASN A 223 25.62 8.20 30.62
N LYS A 224 26.77 8.57 31.23
CA LYS A 224 27.52 9.78 30.87
C LYS A 224 28.05 9.73 29.44
N LEU A 225 28.41 8.55 28.93
CA LEU A 225 28.79 8.36 27.52
C LEU A 225 27.56 8.39 26.60
N ASN A 226 26.44 7.78 26.99
CA ASN A 226 25.22 7.67 26.17
C ASN A 226 24.43 8.98 26.05
N ASN A 227 24.45 9.86 27.07
CA ASN A 227 23.85 11.20 26.96
C ASN A 227 24.51 12.07 25.87
N SER A 228 25.69 11.66 25.37
CA SER A 228 26.35 12.28 24.22
C SER A 228 26.14 11.55 22.88
N ALA A 229 25.41 10.42 22.89
CA ALA A 229 25.17 9.59 21.71
C ALA A 229 23.75 8.99 21.76
N SER A 230 22.72 9.78 21.47
CA SER A 230 21.43 9.20 21.08
C SER A 230 21.60 8.51 19.72
N SER A 231 21.38 7.20 19.67
CA SER A 231 21.40 6.38 18.45
C SER A 231 20.51 6.98 17.36
N SER A 232 21.12 7.65 16.38
CA SER A 232 20.48 8.26 15.22
C SER A 232 19.96 7.24 14.17
N ASP A 233 20.26 5.94 14.35
CA ASP A 233 19.93 4.89 13.38
C ASP A 233 18.42 4.69 13.15
N PHE A 234 17.56 5.11 14.08
CA PHE A 234 16.09 4.91 13.98
C PHE A 234 15.31 6.19 13.67
N ASP A 235 15.94 7.36 13.70
CA ASP A 235 15.27 8.65 13.44
C ASP A 235 14.76 8.76 11.99
N GLY A 236 15.30 7.96 11.08
CA GLY A 236 14.85 7.86 9.69
C GLY A 236 13.65 6.92 9.45
N LEU A 237 13.22 6.12 10.45
CA LEU A 237 12.15 5.14 10.27
C LEU A 237 10.78 5.73 10.64
N VAL A 238 9.92 5.89 9.63
CA VAL A 238 8.57 6.46 9.81
C VAL A 238 7.56 5.37 10.19
N GLY A 239 6.72 5.62 11.21
CA GLY A 239 5.55 4.79 11.52
C GLY A 239 5.80 3.57 12.42
N MET A 240 7.03 3.36 12.92
CA MET A 240 7.36 2.22 13.81
C MET A 240 6.55 2.25 15.12
N THR A 241 6.22 3.42 15.65
CA THR A 241 5.37 3.57 16.85
C THR A 241 3.99 2.93 16.68
N ALA A 242 3.41 2.97 15.48
CA ALA A 242 2.11 2.37 15.21
C ALA A 242 2.19 0.83 15.17
N HIS A 243 3.27 0.28 14.60
CA HIS A 243 3.52 -1.16 14.62
C HIS A 243 3.76 -1.67 16.05
N LEU A 244 4.56 -0.95 16.85
CA LEU A 244 4.79 -1.30 18.25
C LEU A 244 3.50 -1.29 19.09
N LYS A 245 2.65 -0.25 18.94
CA LYS A 245 1.34 -0.20 19.62
C LYS A 245 0.42 -1.37 19.26
N LYS A 246 0.49 -1.87 18.02
CA LYS A 246 -0.27 -3.05 17.59
C LYS A 246 0.31 -4.36 18.16
N MET A 247 1.63 -4.43 18.37
CA MET A 247 2.29 -5.60 18.95
C MET A 247 2.22 -5.66 20.48
N GLU A 248 2.14 -4.53 21.16
CA GLU A 248 2.06 -4.40 22.62
C GLU A 248 1.02 -5.34 23.28
N PRO A 249 -0.24 -5.43 22.81
CA PRO A 249 -1.21 -6.37 23.37
C PRO A 249 -0.91 -7.84 23.04
N LEU A 250 -0.10 -8.15 22.03
CA LEU A 250 0.30 -9.52 21.70
C LEU A 250 1.49 -10.00 22.55
N LEU A 251 2.36 -9.06 22.93
CA LEU A 251 3.57 -9.31 23.72
C LEU A 251 3.27 -9.66 25.18
N CYS A 252 2.22 -9.06 25.78
CA CYS A 252 1.74 -9.37 27.14
C CYS A 252 2.86 -9.56 28.19
N LEU A 253 3.82 -8.62 28.27
CA LEU A 253 5.04 -8.74 29.09
C LEU A 253 4.83 -8.92 30.61
N GLY A 254 3.60 -8.83 31.10
CA GLY A 254 3.23 -9.10 32.50
C GLY A 254 2.74 -10.53 32.76
N SER A 255 2.81 -11.41 31.78
CA SER A 255 2.43 -12.83 31.89
C SER A 255 3.69 -13.71 31.87
N ASP A 256 3.72 -14.74 32.74
CA ASP A 256 4.82 -15.71 32.82
C ASP A 256 4.75 -16.81 31.73
N GLU A 257 3.89 -16.64 30.73
CA GLU A 257 3.71 -17.60 29.62
C GLU A 257 4.81 -17.47 28.55
N VAL A 258 5.24 -18.62 28.01
CA VAL A 258 6.12 -18.66 26.84
C VAL A 258 5.28 -18.54 25.57
N ARG A 259 5.22 -17.34 24.99
CA ARG A 259 4.45 -17.06 23.77
C ARG A 259 5.31 -17.00 22.53
N MET A 260 4.81 -17.60 21.44
CA MET A 260 5.39 -17.47 20.11
C MET A 260 4.60 -16.42 19.33
N ILE A 261 5.28 -15.39 18.83
CA ILE A 261 4.65 -14.31 18.07
C ILE A 261 5.25 -14.28 16.67
N GLY A 262 4.40 -14.49 15.66
CA GLY A 262 4.79 -14.44 14.25
C GLY A 262 4.54 -13.06 13.62
N ILE A 263 5.54 -12.53 12.91
CA ILE A 263 5.39 -11.38 12.02
C ILE A 263 5.46 -11.89 10.58
N TRP A 264 4.37 -11.77 9.84
CA TRP A 264 4.27 -12.28 8.47
C TRP A 264 3.81 -11.18 7.50
N GLY A 265 4.05 -11.40 6.20
CA GLY A 265 3.71 -10.46 5.13
C GLY A 265 4.73 -10.43 3.99
N PRO A 266 4.50 -9.65 2.93
CA PRO A 266 5.32 -9.64 1.72
C PRO A 266 6.80 -9.32 1.96
N SER A 267 7.68 -9.80 1.08
CA SER A 267 9.11 -9.46 1.13
C SER A 267 9.32 -7.95 0.96
N GLY A 268 10.24 -7.36 1.72
CA GLY A 268 10.51 -5.92 1.69
C GLY A 268 9.55 -5.01 2.49
N ILE A 269 8.45 -5.52 3.07
CA ILE A 269 7.48 -4.71 3.85
C ILE A 269 8.04 -4.17 5.19
N GLY A 270 9.24 -4.59 5.59
CA GLY A 270 9.90 -4.14 6.83
C GLY A 270 9.78 -5.09 8.03
N LYS A 271 9.46 -6.38 7.82
CA LYS A 271 9.35 -7.39 8.91
C LYS A 271 10.61 -7.43 9.79
N THR A 272 11.78 -7.58 9.18
CA THR A 272 13.07 -7.60 9.89
C THR A 272 13.34 -6.30 10.64
N THR A 273 12.96 -5.16 10.03
CA THR A 273 13.08 -3.84 10.65
C THR A 273 12.19 -3.71 11.88
N ILE A 274 10.92 -4.15 11.80
CA ILE A 274 10.00 -4.18 12.95
C ILE A 274 10.56 -5.08 14.05
N ALA A 275 10.99 -6.30 13.71
CA ALA A 275 11.58 -7.24 14.67
C ALA A 275 12.83 -6.65 15.35
N ARG A 276 13.70 -5.96 14.60
CA ARG A 276 14.90 -5.29 15.14
C ARG A 276 14.55 -4.15 16.09
N VAL A 277 13.54 -3.33 15.76
CA VAL A 277 13.07 -2.25 16.63
C VAL A 277 12.46 -2.81 17.92
N VAL A 278 11.66 -3.88 17.83
CA VAL A 278 11.11 -4.59 19.00
C VAL A 278 12.24 -5.14 19.87
N TYR A 279 13.22 -5.82 19.27
CA TYR A 279 14.36 -6.39 19.98
C TYR A 279 15.16 -5.33 20.72
N ASN A 280 15.54 -4.23 20.06
CA ASN A 280 16.34 -3.17 20.69
C ASN A 280 15.59 -2.49 21.84
N LYS A 281 14.26 -2.44 21.79
CA LYS A 281 13.46 -1.83 22.86
C LYS A 281 13.24 -2.76 24.06
N LEU A 282 13.10 -4.06 23.82
CA LEU A 282 12.68 -5.02 24.85
C LEU A 282 13.81 -5.92 25.36
N SER A 283 14.90 -6.09 24.63
CA SER A 283 16.03 -6.97 24.99
C SER A 283 16.54 -6.76 26.41
N ASN A 284 16.67 -5.50 26.84
CA ASN A 284 17.13 -5.13 28.19
C ASN A 284 16.17 -5.53 29.32
N SER A 285 14.92 -5.89 29.00
CA SER A 285 13.93 -6.36 29.97
C SER A 285 14.01 -7.88 30.22
N PHE A 286 14.87 -8.60 29.49
CA PHE A 286 15.03 -10.05 29.62
C PHE A 286 16.44 -10.41 30.08
N GLN A 287 16.58 -11.50 30.85
CA GLN A 287 17.88 -11.98 31.35
C GLN A 287 18.82 -12.43 30.20
N LEU A 288 18.23 -12.96 29.13
CA LEU A 288 18.92 -13.36 27.91
C LEU A 288 18.07 -12.92 26.72
N SER A 289 18.71 -12.32 25.72
CA SER A 289 18.06 -11.91 24.49
C SER A 289 18.98 -12.17 23.30
N VAL A 290 18.41 -12.67 22.20
CA VAL A 290 19.13 -12.95 20.94
C VAL A 290 18.30 -12.45 19.78
N PHE A 291 18.92 -11.74 18.84
CA PHE A 291 18.31 -11.35 17.57
C PHE A 291 18.93 -12.15 16.43
N MET A 292 18.16 -13.06 15.85
CA MET A 292 18.59 -13.83 14.68
C MET A 292 18.05 -13.17 13.41
N GLU A 293 18.94 -12.55 12.64
CA GLU A 293 18.61 -12.01 11.32
C GLU A 293 18.70 -13.11 10.26
N SER A 294 17.68 -13.19 9.39
CA SER A 294 17.60 -14.13 8.26
C SER A 294 17.79 -15.59 8.66
N ILE A 295 16.73 -16.19 9.22
CA ILE A 295 16.61 -17.65 9.40
C ILE A 295 16.37 -18.30 8.01
N GLU A 296 17.35 -18.19 7.12
CA GLU A 296 17.40 -18.93 5.87
C GLU A 296 18.35 -20.11 6.05
N ALA A 297 17.77 -21.28 6.26
CA ALA A 297 18.00 -22.46 5.41
C ALA A 297 19.38 -22.59 4.72
N LYS A 298 20.50 -22.59 5.45
CA LYS A 298 21.74 -23.26 4.99
C LYS A 298 21.56 -24.79 5.06
N TYR A 299 20.54 -25.32 4.38
CA TYR A 299 20.34 -26.77 4.27
C TYR A 299 21.31 -27.30 3.23
N THR A 300 22.47 -27.77 3.67
CA THR A 300 23.43 -28.44 2.76
C THR A 300 22.98 -29.84 2.34
N ARG A 301 21.82 -30.33 2.82
CA ARG A 301 21.13 -31.56 2.36
C ARG A 301 19.62 -31.45 2.56
N PRO A 302 18.78 -32.11 1.73
CA PRO A 302 17.35 -32.21 1.96
C PRO A 302 17.11 -33.02 3.25
N CYS A 303 16.68 -32.37 4.33
CA CYS A 303 16.36 -33.05 5.60
C CYS A 303 14.90 -33.50 5.61
N SER A 304 14.64 -34.72 6.09
CA SER A 304 13.36 -35.43 5.95
C SER A 304 12.40 -35.33 7.14
N ASP A 305 12.64 -34.50 8.16
CA ASP A 305 11.64 -34.25 9.23
C ASP A 305 11.79 -32.90 9.98
N ASP A 306 10.66 -32.44 10.54
CA ASP A 306 10.48 -31.18 11.30
C ASP A 306 11.26 -31.17 12.64
N TYR A 307 11.56 -32.35 13.19
CA TYR A 307 12.30 -32.50 14.45
C TYR A 307 13.78 -32.09 14.30
N SER A 308 14.41 -32.48 13.20
CA SER A 308 15.82 -32.18 12.92
C SER A 308 16.07 -30.68 12.66
N ALA A 309 15.12 -29.99 12.02
CA ALA A 309 15.18 -28.55 11.79
C ALA A 309 15.08 -27.74 13.10
N LYS A 310 14.18 -28.15 14.02
CA LYS A 310 14.06 -27.57 15.36
C LYS A 310 15.33 -27.76 16.20
N LEU A 311 15.98 -28.93 16.10
CA LEU A 311 17.21 -29.23 16.84
C LEU A 311 18.41 -28.38 16.36
N GLN A 312 18.54 -28.13 15.05
CA GLN A 312 19.58 -27.24 14.51
C GLN A 312 19.36 -25.76 14.84
N LEU A 313 18.10 -25.29 14.84
CA LEU A 313 17.74 -23.96 15.33
C LEU A 313 18.09 -23.78 16.81
N GLN A 314 17.83 -24.79 17.63
CA GLN A 314 18.25 -24.81 19.04
C GLN A 314 19.78 -24.76 19.18
N GLN A 315 20.53 -25.46 18.33
CA GLN A 315 22.00 -25.40 18.33
C GLN A 315 22.55 -24.05 17.86
N GLN A 316 21.95 -23.42 16.84
CA GLN A 316 22.32 -22.07 16.41
C GLN A 316 21.99 -21.02 17.46
N PHE A 317 20.82 -21.13 18.10
CA PHE A 317 20.40 -20.31 19.24
C PHE A 317 21.41 -20.39 20.39
N MET A 318 21.89 -21.61 20.71
CA MET A 318 22.92 -21.82 21.73
C MET A 318 24.31 -21.30 21.34
N SER A 319 24.66 -21.30 20.05
CA SER A 319 25.96 -20.79 19.57
C SER A 319 26.05 -19.25 19.55
N GLN A 320 24.94 -18.56 19.26
CA GLN A 320 24.93 -17.09 19.19
C GLN A 320 24.91 -16.42 20.58
N ILE A 321 24.50 -17.16 21.63
CA ILE A 321 24.66 -16.77 23.04
C ILE A 321 26.16 -16.70 23.44
N THR A 322 27.06 -17.33 22.68
CA THR A 322 28.50 -17.47 23.02
C THR A 322 29.46 -16.50 22.29
N ASN A 323 28.93 -15.42 21.70
CA ASN A 323 29.65 -14.26 21.12
C ASN A 323 30.65 -14.53 19.96
N GLN A 324 30.20 -14.38 18.69
CA GLN A 324 30.92 -13.74 17.56
C GLN A 324 29.93 -13.19 16.48
N SER A 325 30.25 -12.02 15.90
CA SER A 325 29.47 -11.07 15.05
C SER A 325 29.57 -11.31 13.53
N ASP A 326 28.92 -10.64 12.54
CA ASP A 326 27.73 -9.78 12.30
C ASP A 326 27.66 -9.56 10.76
N MET A 327 26.49 -9.24 10.14
CA MET A 327 26.43 -8.33 8.96
C MET A 327 25.03 -7.73 8.66
N LYS A 328 25.00 -6.42 8.33
CA LYS A 328 23.83 -5.58 7.97
C LYS A 328 23.61 -5.45 6.44
N ILE A 329 22.37 -5.16 6.01
CA ILE A 329 22.01 -4.69 4.65
C ILE A 329 21.31 -3.32 4.75
N SER A 330 21.66 -2.38 3.87
CA SER A 330 21.16 -0.99 3.82
C SER A 330 20.33 -0.70 2.57
N HIS A 331 19.48 0.32 2.70
CA HIS A 331 18.26 0.56 1.91
C HIS A 331 18.43 1.34 0.59
N LEU A 332 17.41 1.15 -0.27
CA LEU A 332 16.97 1.85 -1.51
C LEU A 332 17.02 3.39 -1.58
N GLY A 333 17.40 4.09 -0.50
CA GLY A 333 17.50 5.56 -0.50
C GLY A 333 18.71 6.11 -1.28
N SER A 334 19.63 5.24 -1.71
CA SER A 334 20.88 5.62 -2.39
C SER A 334 20.69 6.00 -3.86
N TYR A 335 19.76 5.36 -4.58
CA TYR A 335 19.64 5.52 -6.04
C TYR A 335 19.24 6.94 -6.47
N PHE A 336 18.44 7.64 -5.67
CA PHE A 336 17.92 8.97 -6.02
C PHE A 336 18.64 10.13 -5.31
N ARG A 337 19.63 9.83 -4.46
CA ARG A 337 20.32 10.84 -3.65
C ARG A 337 21.30 11.62 -4.55
N GLY A 338 20.97 12.87 -4.87
CA GLY A 338 21.83 13.78 -5.64
C GLY A 338 21.46 13.99 -7.11
N MET A 339 20.37 13.38 -7.60
CA MET A 339 19.91 13.58 -8.99
C MET A 339 19.04 14.83 -9.15
N SER A 340 19.18 15.53 -10.28
CA SER A 340 18.35 16.68 -10.67
C SER A 340 16.97 16.28 -11.22
N LYS A 341 16.00 17.19 -11.20
CA LYS A 341 14.64 16.98 -11.71
C LYS A 341 14.59 16.46 -13.16
N LEU A 342 15.56 16.85 -14.00
CA LEU A 342 15.66 16.39 -15.39
C LEU A 342 16.15 14.93 -15.47
N GLU A 343 17.10 14.54 -14.62
CA GLU A 343 17.62 13.18 -14.52
C GLU A 343 16.58 12.22 -13.94
N TRP A 344 15.77 12.68 -12.97
CA TRP A 344 14.59 11.95 -12.49
C TRP A 344 13.60 11.64 -13.63
N THR A 345 13.34 12.64 -14.49
CA THR A 345 12.40 12.50 -15.61
C THR A 345 12.92 11.53 -16.67
N LYS A 346 14.24 11.47 -16.88
CA LYS A 346 14.90 10.52 -17.80
C LYS A 346 15.07 9.10 -17.21
N ALA A 347 15.16 8.95 -15.89
CA ALA A 347 15.28 7.66 -15.21
C ALA A 347 13.94 6.94 -15.01
N LEU A 348 12.83 7.69 -14.90
CA LEU A 348 11.48 7.13 -14.68
C LEU A 348 11.06 6.03 -15.69
N PRO A 349 11.33 6.15 -17.01
CA PRO A 349 11.01 5.08 -17.97
C PRO A 349 11.85 3.81 -17.79
N ARG A 350 13.10 3.92 -17.30
CA ARG A 350 13.98 2.78 -17.02
C ARG A 350 13.51 1.98 -15.80
N LEU A 351 13.03 2.65 -14.76
CA LEU A 351 12.41 2.02 -13.57
C LEU A 351 11.02 1.42 -13.84
N ARG A 352 10.34 1.87 -14.91
CA ARG A 352 9.11 1.23 -15.41
C ARG A 352 9.40 -0.03 -16.22
N SER A 353 10.59 -0.16 -16.81
CA SER A 353 10.95 -1.25 -17.71
C SER A 353 11.87 -2.32 -17.12
N SER A 354 12.62 -2.05 -16.05
CA SER A 354 13.29 -3.10 -15.25
C SER A 354 13.22 -2.79 -13.76
N LEU A 355 13.10 -3.83 -12.94
CA LEU A 355 13.28 -3.72 -11.49
C LEU A 355 14.75 -3.38 -11.15
N ASP A 356 14.94 -2.62 -10.08
CA ASP A 356 16.26 -2.39 -9.48
C ASP A 356 16.87 -3.72 -9.02
N ALA A 357 18.20 -3.87 -9.16
CA ALA A 357 18.88 -5.15 -8.90
C ALA A 357 18.73 -5.63 -7.45
N ASP A 358 18.66 -4.70 -6.49
CA ASP A 358 18.53 -5.03 -5.07
C ASP A 358 17.08 -5.39 -4.72
N ILE A 359 16.08 -4.70 -5.30
CA ILE A 359 14.67 -5.11 -5.17
C ILE A 359 14.47 -6.49 -5.81
N LEU A 360 15.03 -6.68 -7.02
CA LEU A 360 14.85 -7.92 -7.76
C LEU A 360 15.47 -9.09 -7.02
N SER A 361 16.64 -8.94 -6.39
CA SER A 361 17.24 -10.03 -5.59
C SER A 361 16.37 -10.41 -4.38
N ILE A 362 15.82 -9.42 -3.67
CA ILE A 362 14.96 -9.64 -2.50
C ILE A 362 13.64 -10.34 -2.87
N LEU A 363 13.00 -9.93 -3.97
CA LEU A 363 11.74 -10.55 -4.41
C LEU A 363 11.97 -11.90 -5.09
N LYS A 364 13.05 -12.01 -5.88
CA LYS A 364 13.41 -13.24 -6.59
C LYS A 364 13.76 -14.37 -5.63
N PHE A 365 14.32 -14.06 -4.45
CA PHE A 365 14.54 -15.06 -3.42
C PHE A 365 13.26 -15.83 -3.06
N SER A 366 12.14 -15.13 -2.85
CA SER A 366 10.86 -15.75 -2.54
C SER A 366 10.27 -16.55 -3.71
N TYR A 367 10.55 -16.14 -4.95
CA TYR A 367 10.15 -16.88 -6.15
C TYR A 367 10.99 -18.15 -6.36
N ASP A 368 12.31 -18.07 -6.15
CA ASP A 368 13.22 -19.19 -6.39
C ASP A 368 12.96 -20.35 -5.40
N ALA A 369 12.39 -20.05 -4.22
CA ALA A 369 11.95 -21.01 -3.21
C ALA A 369 10.63 -21.75 -3.52
N LEU A 370 9.90 -21.36 -4.57
CA LEU A 370 8.71 -22.07 -5.03
C LEU A 370 9.09 -23.37 -5.75
N ASP A 371 8.21 -24.37 -5.72
CA ASP A 371 8.32 -25.51 -6.63
C ASP A 371 8.06 -25.10 -8.09
N ASP A 372 8.38 -25.98 -9.04
CA ASP A 372 8.34 -25.63 -10.46
C ASP A 372 6.92 -25.34 -10.98
N GLU A 373 5.91 -26.01 -10.43
CA GLU A 373 4.49 -25.77 -10.78
C GLU A 373 4.00 -24.45 -10.20
N ASP A 374 4.34 -24.15 -8.94
CA ASP A 374 4.00 -22.88 -8.30
C ASP A 374 4.73 -21.70 -8.94
N LYS A 375 5.98 -21.88 -9.40
CA LYS A 375 6.69 -20.92 -10.24
C LYS A 375 5.92 -20.66 -11.53
N TYR A 376 5.42 -21.72 -12.16
CA TYR A 376 4.67 -21.61 -13.41
C TYR A 376 3.32 -20.90 -13.20
N LEU A 377 2.58 -21.24 -12.14
CA LEU A 377 1.35 -20.54 -11.76
C LEU A 377 1.60 -19.07 -11.42
N PHE A 378 2.69 -18.76 -10.70
CA PHE A 378 3.09 -17.39 -10.41
C PHE A 378 3.25 -16.55 -11.69
N LEU A 379 3.86 -17.10 -12.74
CA LEU A 379 4.02 -16.41 -14.02
C LEU A 379 2.69 -16.20 -14.75
N HIS A 380 1.76 -17.16 -14.70
CA HIS A 380 0.40 -17.00 -15.26
C HIS A 380 -0.34 -15.83 -14.60
N ILE A 381 -0.29 -15.74 -13.28
CA ILE A 381 -0.92 -14.65 -12.53
C ILE A 381 -0.24 -13.33 -12.85
N ALA A 382 1.10 -13.27 -12.78
CA ALA A 382 1.84 -12.05 -13.02
C ALA A 382 1.61 -11.48 -14.43
N CYS A 383 1.63 -12.33 -15.46
CA CYS A 383 1.56 -11.88 -16.86
C CYS A 383 0.13 -11.72 -17.40
N PHE A 384 -0.85 -12.47 -16.86
CA PHE A 384 -2.16 -12.58 -17.48
C PHE A 384 -3.36 -12.43 -16.53
N PHE A 385 -3.30 -13.05 -15.33
CA PHE A 385 -4.48 -13.21 -14.45
C PHE A 385 -4.45 -12.38 -13.15
N ASN A 386 -3.60 -11.35 -13.07
CA ASN A 386 -3.67 -10.42 -11.94
C ASN A 386 -4.99 -9.64 -11.99
N ARG A 387 -5.69 -9.55 -10.85
CA ARG A 387 -7.02 -8.94 -10.69
C ARG A 387 -8.15 -9.68 -11.40
N GLU A 388 -7.95 -10.97 -11.69
CA GLU A 388 -8.96 -11.84 -12.27
C GLU A 388 -9.71 -12.63 -11.17
N TRP A 389 -10.93 -13.09 -11.49
CA TRP A 389 -11.72 -13.93 -10.58
C TRP A 389 -11.09 -15.32 -10.41
N ILE A 390 -11.05 -15.82 -9.17
CA ILE A 390 -10.44 -17.12 -8.83
C ILE A 390 -11.08 -18.25 -9.63
N VAL A 391 -12.42 -18.29 -9.68
CA VAL A 391 -13.18 -19.34 -10.38
C VAL A 391 -12.80 -19.41 -11.85
N LYS A 392 -12.67 -18.24 -12.52
CA LYS A 392 -12.27 -18.18 -13.93
C LYS A 392 -10.84 -18.68 -14.14
N VAL A 393 -9.91 -18.33 -13.24
CA VAL A 393 -8.53 -18.80 -13.32
C VAL A 393 -8.44 -20.31 -13.10
N GLU A 394 -9.22 -20.86 -12.17
CA GLU A 394 -9.35 -22.30 -11.97
C GLU A 394 -9.87 -22.99 -13.23
N GLU A 395 -10.90 -22.44 -13.89
CA GLU A 395 -11.44 -22.96 -15.17
C GLU A 395 -10.41 -22.90 -16.31
N TYR A 396 -9.69 -21.78 -16.46
CA TYR A 396 -8.64 -21.65 -17.49
C TYR A 396 -7.51 -22.65 -17.31
N LEU A 397 -7.13 -22.91 -16.06
CA LEU A 397 -5.93 -23.64 -15.70
C LEU A 397 -6.18 -25.06 -15.22
N ALA A 398 -7.43 -25.53 -15.20
CA ALA A 398 -7.84 -26.86 -14.73
C ALA A 398 -7.11 -28.02 -15.41
N GLU A 399 -6.78 -27.88 -16.69
CA GLU A 399 -6.05 -28.89 -17.48
C GLU A 399 -4.52 -28.67 -17.44
N THR A 400 -4.08 -27.51 -16.97
CA THR A 400 -2.66 -27.14 -16.91
C THR A 400 -2.04 -27.55 -15.58
N PHE A 401 -2.79 -27.47 -14.47
CA PHE A 401 -2.30 -27.77 -13.13
C PHE A 401 -3.18 -28.78 -12.40
N LEU A 402 -2.56 -29.64 -11.61
CA LEU A 402 -3.26 -30.42 -10.60
C LEU A 402 -3.69 -29.49 -9.45
N ASP A 403 -5.00 -29.35 -9.24
CA ASP A 403 -5.64 -28.55 -8.19
C ASP A 403 -5.13 -27.09 -8.09
N VAL A 404 -5.63 -26.25 -9.00
CA VAL A 404 -5.31 -24.81 -9.06
C VAL A 404 -5.64 -24.11 -7.73
N SER A 405 -6.73 -24.50 -7.07
CA SER A 405 -7.19 -23.88 -5.82
C SER A 405 -6.18 -24.07 -4.69
N HIS A 406 -5.69 -25.31 -4.53
CA HIS A 406 -4.65 -25.62 -3.54
C HIS A 406 -3.38 -24.79 -3.78
N ARG A 407 -2.94 -24.67 -5.03
CA ARG A 407 -1.73 -23.89 -5.38
C ARG A 407 -1.91 -22.39 -5.20
N LEU A 408 -3.08 -21.84 -5.53
CA LEU A 408 -3.40 -20.44 -5.24
C LEU A 408 -3.35 -20.16 -3.73
N ASN A 409 -3.87 -21.08 -2.92
CA ASN A 409 -3.75 -20.98 -1.46
C ASN A 409 -2.29 -21.05 -1.00
N GLY A 410 -1.48 -21.94 -1.55
CA GLY A 410 -0.03 -22.01 -1.27
C GLY A 410 0.73 -20.73 -1.60
N LEU A 411 0.42 -20.07 -2.72
CA LEU A 411 0.97 -18.76 -3.07
C LEU A 411 0.49 -17.64 -2.12
N ALA A 412 -0.76 -17.72 -1.64
CA ALA A 412 -1.33 -16.76 -0.68
C ALA A 412 -0.70 -16.90 0.71
N GLU A 413 -0.48 -18.13 1.19
CA GLU A 413 0.25 -18.41 2.44
C GLU A 413 1.67 -17.84 2.41
N LYS A 414 2.32 -17.91 1.25
CA LYS A 414 3.65 -17.30 1.03
C LYS A 414 3.61 -15.78 0.82
N SER A 415 2.42 -15.16 0.93
CA SER A 415 2.19 -13.72 0.74
C SER A 415 2.64 -13.18 -0.63
N LEU A 416 2.67 -14.04 -1.66
CA LEU A 416 2.98 -13.64 -3.04
C LEU A 416 1.75 -13.13 -3.78
N ILE A 417 0.56 -13.58 -3.36
CA ILE A 417 -0.74 -13.09 -3.82
C ILE A 417 -1.66 -12.87 -2.62
N SER A 418 -2.77 -12.17 -2.83
CA SER A 418 -3.86 -11.99 -1.87
C SER A 418 -5.17 -12.36 -2.55
N LEU A 419 -5.96 -13.21 -1.89
CA LEU A 419 -7.27 -13.66 -2.35
C LEU A 419 -8.35 -12.87 -1.59
N ASN A 420 -8.87 -11.81 -2.19
CA ASN A 420 -9.85 -10.92 -1.55
C ASN A 420 -11.12 -10.82 -2.41
N GLY A 421 -12.27 -11.05 -1.80
CA GLY A 421 -13.58 -10.87 -2.47
C GLY A 421 -13.78 -11.74 -3.71
N GLY A 422 -13.13 -12.90 -3.79
CA GLY A 422 -13.16 -13.78 -4.97
C GLY A 422 -12.14 -13.46 -6.06
N TYR A 423 -11.28 -12.46 -5.88
CA TYR A 423 -10.27 -12.02 -6.85
C TYR A 423 -8.84 -12.33 -6.41
N ILE A 424 -7.98 -12.61 -7.38
CA ILE A 424 -6.53 -12.73 -7.19
C ILE A 424 -5.89 -11.35 -7.30
N ASN A 425 -5.15 -10.93 -6.27
CA ASN A 425 -4.37 -9.70 -6.29
C ASN A 425 -2.88 -10.00 -6.09
N MET A 426 -2.06 -9.68 -7.08
CA MET A 426 -0.60 -9.70 -6.97
C MET A 426 -0.06 -8.27 -6.92
N HIS A 427 0.84 -8.00 -5.98
CA HIS A 427 1.45 -6.68 -5.83
C HIS A 427 2.23 -6.29 -7.08
N ASP A 428 2.17 -5.01 -7.51
CA ASP A 428 2.75 -4.55 -8.78
C ASP A 428 4.26 -4.85 -8.93
N LEU A 429 5.02 -4.89 -7.82
CA LEU A 429 6.44 -5.29 -7.85
C LEU A 429 6.64 -6.79 -8.14
N LEU A 430 5.76 -7.65 -7.65
CA LEU A 430 5.78 -9.09 -7.94
C LEU A 430 5.31 -9.37 -9.38
N VAL A 431 4.32 -8.61 -9.86
CA VAL A 431 3.93 -8.61 -11.28
C VAL A 431 5.12 -8.26 -12.17
N LYS A 432 5.84 -7.17 -11.85
CA LYS A 432 7.07 -6.79 -12.57
C LYS A 432 8.14 -7.87 -12.50
N LEU A 433 8.30 -8.55 -11.35
CA LEU A 433 9.26 -9.64 -11.22
C LEU A 433 8.90 -10.77 -12.19
N GLY A 434 7.63 -11.19 -12.24
CA GLY A 434 7.17 -12.21 -13.18
C GLY A 434 7.43 -11.83 -14.64
N ILE A 435 7.12 -10.58 -15.02
CA ILE A 435 7.40 -10.07 -16.37
C ILE A 435 8.91 -10.08 -16.68
N ASP A 436 9.75 -9.64 -15.74
CA ASP A 436 11.21 -9.63 -15.91
C ASP A 436 11.79 -11.05 -16.00
N ILE A 437 11.22 -12.03 -15.28
CA ILE A 437 11.59 -13.45 -15.40
C ILE A 437 11.26 -13.97 -16.80
N VAL A 438 10.06 -13.67 -17.33
CA VAL A 438 9.65 -14.08 -18.68
C VAL A 438 10.54 -13.41 -19.74
N ARG A 439 10.85 -12.13 -19.60
CA ARG A 439 11.77 -11.41 -20.51
C ARG A 439 13.16 -12.04 -20.58
N LYS A 440 13.67 -12.55 -19.45
CA LYS A 440 14.99 -13.21 -19.38
C LYS A 440 15.03 -14.59 -20.04
N GLN A 441 13.89 -15.20 -20.39
CA GLN A 441 13.86 -16.45 -21.16
C GLN A 441 14.44 -16.28 -22.56
N SER A 442 14.21 -15.13 -23.19
CA SER A 442 14.82 -14.76 -24.47
C SER A 442 14.95 -13.24 -24.57
N LEU A 443 16.19 -12.74 -24.49
CA LEU A 443 16.45 -11.29 -24.52
C LEU A 443 16.30 -10.68 -25.91
N ARG A 444 16.57 -11.46 -26.97
CA ARG A 444 16.63 -10.94 -28.35
C ARG A 444 15.41 -11.28 -29.19
N GLU A 445 14.70 -12.35 -28.83
CA GLU A 445 13.58 -12.86 -29.62
C GLU A 445 12.36 -13.01 -28.71
N PRO A 446 11.52 -11.96 -28.60
CA PRO A 446 10.33 -12.01 -27.76
C PRO A 446 9.42 -13.19 -28.09
N GLY A 447 9.28 -13.53 -29.37
CA GLY A 447 8.49 -14.68 -29.85
C GLY A 447 8.94 -16.06 -29.36
N GLN A 448 10.06 -16.18 -28.63
CA GLN A 448 10.49 -17.42 -27.95
C GLN A 448 10.10 -17.49 -26.46
N ARG A 449 9.41 -16.48 -25.92
CA ARG A 449 8.99 -16.44 -24.50
C ARG A 449 7.66 -17.13 -24.28
N LEU A 450 7.36 -17.47 -23.03
CA LEU A 450 6.07 -18.04 -22.63
C LEU A 450 4.92 -17.02 -22.75
N PHE A 451 5.14 -15.79 -22.29
CA PHE A 451 4.15 -14.71 -22.33
C PHE A 451 4.71 -13.46 -23.01
N LEU A 452 3.88 -12.80 -23.80
CA LEU A 452 4.14 -11.48 -24.37
C LEU A 452 3.22 -10.45 -23.71
N VAL A 453 3.80 -9.46 -23.05
CA VAL A 453 3.05 -8.44 -22.28
C VAL A 453 3.46 -7.00 -22.67
N ASP A 454 4.68 -6.80 -23.20
CA ASP A 454 5.13 -5.48 -23.63
C ASP A 454 4.54 -5.12 -25.00
N ALA A 455 3.84 -3.99 -25.08
CA ALA A 455 3.15 -3.58 -26.29
C ALA A 455 4.08 -3.45 -27.51
N ARG A 456 5.32 -2.95 -27.34
CA ARG A 456 6.25 -2.78 -28.46
C ARG A 456 6.79 -4.11 -28.95
N GLU A 457 7.18 -5.00 -28.02
CA GLU A 457 7.65 -6.34 -28.36
C GLU A 457 6.54 -7.17 -29.03
N ILE A 458 5.29 -7.02 -28.58
CA ILE A 458 4.14 -7.66 -29.23
C ILE A 458 3.97 -7.13 -30.65
N CYS A 459 4.03 -5.82 -30.87
CA CYS A 459 3.96 -5.24 -32.21
C CYS A 459 5.07 -5.78 -33.12
N GLU A 460 6.31 -5.91 -32.65
CA GLU A 460 7.41 -6.48 -33.42
C GLU A 460 7.13 -7.94 -33.85
N VAL A 461 6.63 -8.75 -32.91
CA VAL A 461 6.28 -10.16 -33.18
C VAL A 461 5.08 -10.30 -34.12
N LEU A 462 4.09 -9.39 -34.03
CA LEU A 462 2.87 -9.48 -34.83
C LEU A 462 2.98 -8.79 -36.21
N ASN A 463 3.87 -7.81 -36.39
CA ASN A 463 4.00 -7.05 -37.63
C ASN A 463 4.99 -7.66 -38.63
N LEU A 464 6.08 -8.23 -38.13
CA LEU A 464 7.08 -8.90 -38.97
C LEU A 464 6.63 -10.35 -39.15
N ASP A 465 6.85 -10.97 -40.31
CA ASP A 465 6.71 -12.43 -40.49
C ASP A 465 7.75 -13.23 -39.67
N ALA A 466 8.18 -12.67 -38.53
CA ALA A 466 9.00 -13.31 -37.53
C ALA A 466 8.15 -14.37 -36.84
N ASN A 467 8.22 -15.60 -37.35
CA ASN A 467 7.49 -16.76 -36.86
C ASN A 467 7.48 -16.80 -35.32
N GLY A 468 6.30 -16.62 -34.73
CA GLY A 468 6.10 -16.94 -33.33
C GLY A 468 6.45 -18.40 -33.08
N SER A 469 7.13 -18.69 -31.97
CA SER A 469 7.50 -20.06 -31.63
C SER A 469 6.36 -20.77 -30.92
N ARG A 470 6.41 -22.11 -30.94
CA ARG A 470 5.57 -23.00 -30.11
C ARG A 470 5.70 -22.74 -28.60
N SER A 471 6.63 -21.88 -28.16
CA SER A 471 6.79 -21.49 -26.76
C SER A 471 5.73 -20.49 -26.31
N VAL A 472 5.19 -19.67 -27.22
CA VAL A 472 4.23 -18.60 -26.86
C VAL A 472 2.92 -19.25 -26.43
N MET A 473 2.55 -19.01 -25.18
CA MET A 473 1.32 -19.49 -24.56
C MET A 473 0.29 -18.38 -24.39
N GLY A 474 0.73 -17.15 -24.07
CA GLY A 474 -0.17 -16.04 -23.87
C GLY A 474 0.33 -14.72 -24.43
N ILE A 475 -0.58 -13.94 -25.03
CA ILE A 475 -0.33 -12.59 -25.53
C ILE A 475 -1.33 -11.64 -24.87
N ASN A 476 -0.83 -10.71 -24.06
CA ASN A 476 -1.62 -9.70 -23.38
C ASN A 476 -1.21 -8.32 -23.91
N PHE A 477 -1.93 -7.88 -24.93
CA PHE A 477 -1.65 -6.67 -25.68
C PHE A 477 -2.61 -5.55 -25.29
N ASN A 478 -2.15 -4.62 -24.46
CA ASN A 478 -2.89 -3.41 -24.13
C ASN A 478 -2.25 -2.22 -24.85
N PHE A 479 -2.87 -1.74 -25.93
CA PHE A 479 -2.35 -0.64 -26.75
C PHE A 479 -3.07 0.71 -26.50
N GLY A 480 -4.02 0.74 -25.55
CA GLY A 480 -4.74 1.97 -25.20
C GLY A 480 -3.96 2.93 -24.27
N GLU A 481 -2.97 2.42 -23.53
CA GLU A 481 -2.17 3.20 -22.58
C GLU A 481 -0.95 3.89 -23.22
N ASP A 482 -0.39 3.26 -24.26
CA ASP A 482 0.76 3.78 -24.98
C ASP A 482 0.29 4.70 -26.09
N ARG A 483 0.91 5.88 -26.23
CA ARG A 483 0.59 6.92 -27.23
C ARG A 483 0.94 6.49 -28.68
N ILE A 484 0.70 5.22 -29.04
CA ILE A 484 0.88 4.68 -30.37
C ILE A 484 -0.27 5.21 -31.21
N LYS A 485 -0.04 6.32 -31.90
CA LYS A 485 -1.00 6.97 -32.81
C LYS A 485 -1.05 6.31 -34.20
N GLU A 486 -0.15 5.38 -34.47
CA GLU A 486 -0.02 4.73 -35.78
C GLU A 486 -0.95 3.51 -35.89
N LYS A 487 -1.49 3.28 -37.09
CA LYS A 487 -2.28 2.08 -37.38
C LYS A 487 -1.38 0.85 -37.27
N LEU A 488 -1.75 -0.10 -36.44
CA LEU A 488 -1.02 -1.36 -36.29
C LEU A 488 -1.45 -2.32 -37.39
N HIS A 489 -0.50 -2.86 -38.14
CA HIS A 489 -0.76 -3.84 -39.19
C HIS A 489 -0.29 -5.23 -38.74
N ILE A 490 -1.23 -6.06 -38.28
CA ILE A 490 -0.92 -7.44 -37.92
C ILE A 490 -0.75 -8.25 -39.21
N SER A 491 0.39 -8.96 -39.35
CA SER A 491 0.65 -9.83 -40.49
C SER A 491 -0.41 -10.92 -40.58
N GLU A 492 -0.77 -11.31 -41.80
CA GLU A 492 -1.62 -12.48 -42.07
C GLU A 492 -1.04 -13.78 -41.49
N ARG A 493 0.29 -13.86 -41.37
CA ARG A 493 1.01 -15.01 -40.82
C ARG A 493 1.45 -14.79 -39.37
N ALA A 494 0.97 -13.74 -38.69
CA ALA A 494 1.44 -13.36 -37.36
C ALA A 494 1.33 -14.50 -36.32
N PHE A 495 0.26 -15.30 -36.38
CA PHE A 495 0.06 -16.42 -35.45
C PHE A 495 0.65 -17.75 -35.99
N GLN A 496 1.24 -17.75 -37.19
CA GLN A 496 1.86 -18.92 -37.79
C GLN A 496 3.05 -19.38 -36.93
N GLY A 497 3.00 -20.62 -36.45
CA GLY A 497 4.03 -21.21 -35.58
C GLY A 497 3.72 -21.15 -34.07
N MET A 498 2.76 -20.32 -33.63
CA MET A 498 2.32 -20.22 -32.23
C MET A 498 1.31 -21.31 -31.84
N SER A 499 1.63 -22.57 -32.14
CA SER A 499 0.69 -23.70 -32.01
C SER A 499 0.28 -24.07 -30.56
N ASN A 500 0.89 -23.46 -29.55
CA ASN A 500 0.56 -23.63 -28.13
C ASN A 500 -0.10 -22.39 -27.51
N LEU A 501 -0.48 -21.39 -28.30
CA LEU A 501 -1.18 -20.22 -27.80
C LEU A 501 -2.51 -20.66 -27.16
N GLN A 502 -2.73 -20.26 -25.90
CA GLN A 502 -3.93 -20.56 -25.12
C GLN A 502 -4.68 -19.29 -24.72
N PHE A 503 -3.96 -18.18 -24.51
CA PHE A 503 -4.56 -16.93 -24.02
C PHE A 503 -4.22 -15.77 -24.95
N LEU A 504 -5.22 -15.16 -25.57
CA LEU A 504 -5.04 -13.99 -26.42
C LEU A 504 -5.95 -12.86 -25.93
N ARG A 505 -5.33 -11.79 -25.44
CA ARG A 505 -6.02 -10.58 -24.97
C ARG A 505 -5.47 -9.39 -25.75
N VAL A 506 -6.33 -8.74 -26.52
CA VAL A 506 -6.04 -7.54 -27.31
C VAL A 506 -7.02 -6.47 -26.88
N LYS A 507 -6.53 -5.49 -26.11
CA LYS A 507 -7.30 -4.38 -25.55
C LYS A 507 -6.81 -3.06 -26.13
N GLY A 508 -7.74 -2.27 -26.64
CA GLY A 508 -7.49 -0.88 -26.95
C GLY A 508 -8.75 -0.10 -27.31
N ASN A 509 -8.54 1.15 -27.69
CA ASN A 509 -9.56 2.19 -27.59
C ASN A 509 -10.01 2.73 -28.95
N ASN A 510 -9.59 2.11 -30.07
CA ASN A 510 -9.90 2.58 -31.41
C ASN A 510 -9.76 1.46 -32.47
N ASN A 511 -10.35 1.67 -33.66
CA ASN A 511 -10.26 0.82 -34.85
C ASN A 511 -8.90 0.93 -35.58
N THR A 512 -7.79 1.03 -34.83
CA THR A 512 -6.45 1.27 -35.39
C THR A 512 -5.72 0.00 -35.81
N ILE A 513 -6.23 -1.18 -35.45
CA ILE A 513 -5.66 -2.47 -35.87
C ILE A 513 -6.24 -2.86 -37.24
N HIS A 514 -5.35 -3.11 -38.20
CA HIS A 514 -5.69 -3.75 -39.47
C HIS A 514 -5.26 -5.22 -39.40
N LEU A 515 -6.23 -6.12 -39.63
CA LEU A 515 -6.02 -7.56 -39.72
C LEU A 515 -6.65 -8.06 -41.03
N PRO A 516 -5.84 -8.33 -42.08
CA PRO A 516 -6.38 -8.74 -43.37
C PRO A 516 -7.03 -10.13 -43.32
N HIS A 517 -6.28 -11.16 -42.90
CA HIS A 517 -6.74 -12.57 -42.83
C HIS A 517 -6.16 -13.36 -41.63
N GLY A 518 -5.60 -12.68 -40.62
CA GLY A 518 -4.62 -13.31 -39.71
C GLY A 518 -5.12 -14.37 -38.71
N LEU A 519 -6.43 -14.59 -38.53
CA LEU A 519 -6.91 -15.62 -37.60
C LEU A 519 -6.91 -17.05 -38.18
N GLU A 520 -6.59 -17.25 -39.46
CA GLU A 520 -6.56 -18.59 -40.07
C GLU A 520 -5.53 -19.55 -39.43
N TYR A 521 -4.44 -18.99 -38.89
CA TYR A 521 -3.36 -19.74 -38.26
C TYR A 521 -3.45 -19.79 -36.72
N ILE A 522 -4.56 -19.34 -36.13
CA ILE A 522 -4.67 -19.31 -34.67
C ILE A 522 -4.65 -20.72 -34.07
N SER A 523 -4.03 -20.83 -32.89
CA SER A 523 -3.88 -22.09 -32.17
C SER A 523 -5.22 -22.75 -31.88
N ARG A 524 -5.29 -24.07 -32.08
CA ARG A 524 -6.46 -24.89 -31.73
C ARG A 524 -6.64 -25.09 -30.22
N LYS A 525 -5.62 -24.77 -29.41
CA LYS A 525 -5.62 -24.90 -27.94
C LYS A 525 -6.09 -23.62 -27.23
N LEU A 526 -6.67 -22.68 -27.97
CA LEU A 526 -7.10 -21.39 -27.43
C LEU A 526 -8.22 -21.59 -26.41
N ARG A 527 -8.03 -21.03 -25.22
CA ARG A 527 -8.96 -21.07 -24.07
C ARG A 527 -9.63 -19.72 -23.84
N LEU A 528 -8.91 -18.63 -24.08
CA LEU A 528 -9.41 -17.27 -23.91
C LEU A 528 -9.06 -16.45 -25.14
N LEU A 529 -10.11 -15.87 -25.75
CA LEU A 529 -9.97 -14.87 -26.80
C LEU A 529 -10.72 -13.60 -26.40
N GLN A 530 -9.97 -12.60 -25.94
CA GLN A 530 -10.48 -11.26 -25.69
C GLN A 530 -9.92 -10.29 -26.73
N TRP A 531 -10.78 -9.66 -27.52
CA TRP A 531 -10.36 -8.71 -28.55
C TRP A 531 -11.35 -7.55 -28.68
N THR A 532 -11.01 -6.40 -28.08
CA THR A 532 -11.85 -5.20 -28.21
C THR A 532 -11.65 -4.55 -29.58
N TYR A 533 -12.73 -4.08 -30.20
CA TYR A 533 -12.71 -3.52 -31.55
C TYR A 533 -12.13 -4.48 -32.60
N PHE A 534 -12.57 -5.74 -32.58
CA PHE A 534 -12.11 -6.75 -33.54
C PHE A 534 -12.39 -6.28 -34.98
N PRO A 535 -11.37 -6.27 -35.86
CA PRO A 535 -11.44 -5.53 -37.13
C PRO A 535 -12.12 -6.29 -38.27
N MET A 536 -12.31 -7.61 -38.18
CA MET A 536 -12.95 -8.39 -39.23
C MET A 536 -14.47 -8.38 -39.10
N THR A 537 -15.16 -8.62 -40.21
CA THR A 537 -16.62 -8.67 -40.30
C THR A 537 -17.21 -10.03 -39.92
N CYS A 538 -16.39 -11.08 -39.88
CA CYS A 538 -16.77 -12.41 -39.40
C CYS A 538 -15.55 -13.19 -38.90
N LEU A 539 -15.77 -14.20 -38.05
CA LEU A 539 -14.71 -15.15 -37.69
C LEU A 539 -14.46 -16.15 -38.83
N PRO A 540 -13.20 -16.55 -39.06
CA PRO A 540 -12.88 -17.46 -40.14
C PRO A 540 -13.46 -18.86 -39.88
N PRO A 541 -13.90 -19.61 -40.92
CA PRO A 541 -14.49 -20.94 -40.75
C PRO A 541 -13.57 -21.97 -40.08
N ILE A 542 -12.25 -21.75 -40.13
CA ILE A 542 -11.23 -22.65 -39.58
C ILE A 542 -11.04 -22.42 -38.05
N PHE A 543 -11.66 -21.36 -37.49
CA PHE A 543 -11.55 -21.03 -36.08
C PHE A 543 -12.06 -22.17 -35.19
N ASN A 544 -11.17 -22.74 -34.37
CA ASN A 544 -11.52 -23.84 -33.47
C ASN A 544 -11.99 -23.30 -32.12
N THR A 545 -13.15 -23.76 -31.66
CA THR A 545 -13.76 -23.40 -30.38
C THR A 545 -13.79 -24.56 -29.39
N GLU A 546 -13.22 -25.73 -29.72
CA GLU A 546 -13.27 -26.95 -28.91
C GLU A 546 -12.76 -26.73 -27.47
N PHE A 547 -11.66 -25.99 -27.29
CA PHE A 547 -11.07 -25.70 -25.97
C PHE A 547 -11.37 -24.28 -25.47
N LEU A 548 -12.17 -23.52 -26.21
CA LEU A 548 -12.43 -22.11 -25.91
C LEU A 548 -13.42 -22.01 -24.76
N VAL A 549 -13.02 -21.34 -23.69
CA VAL A 549 -13.82 -21.09 -22.47
C VAL A 549 -14.49 -19.72 -22.53
N GLU A 550 -13.76 -18.70 -23.00
CA GLU A 550 -14.29 -17.35 -23.17
C GLU A 550 -13.99 -16.76 -24.54
N LEU A 551 -15.03 -16.17 -25.14
CA LEU A 551 -14.96 -15.39 -26.37
C LEU A 551 -15.53 -13.99 -26.11
N VAL A 552 -14.66 -12.98 -26.00
CA VAL A 552 -15.00 -11.60 -25.64
C VAL A 552 -14.58 -10.66 -26.75
N MET A 553 -15.52 -10.15 -27.54
CA MET A 553 -15.26 -9.30 -28.71
C MET A 553 -16.10 -8.03 -28.73
N PRO A 554 -16.06 -7.18 -27.70
CA PRO A 554 -16.90 -6.01 -27.64
C PRO A 554 -16.46 -4.92 -28.63
N TYR A 555 -17.44 -4.14 -29.09
CA TYR A 555 -17.29 -3.02 -30.03
C TYR A 555 -16.68 -3.40 -31.39
N SER A 556 -16.85 -4.65 -31.80
CA SER A 556 -16.25 -5.20 -33.01
C SER A 556 -17.03 -4.86 -34.28
N LYS A 557 -16.37 -4.97 -35.44
CA LYS A 557 -16.97 -4.75 -36.77
C LYS A 557 -17.72 -5.97 -37.30
N LEU A 558 -18.05 -6.93 -36.44
CA LEU A 558 -18.70 -8.17 -36.83
C LEU A 558 -20.07 -7.87 -37.44
N GLU A 559 -20.28 -8.32 -38.67
CA GLU A 559 -21.57 -8.36 -39.36
C GLU A 559 -22.26 -9.71 -39.14
N LYS A 560 -21.45 -10.77 -39.01
CA LYS A 560 -21.85 -12.15 -38.67
C LYS A 560 -20.85 -12.75 -37.70
N LEU A 561 -21.30 -13.66 -36.84
CA LEU A 561 -20.40 -14.35 -35.91
C LEU A 561 -19.49 -15.36 -36.64
N TRP A 562 -20.07 -16.28 -37.42
CA TRP A 562 -19.36 -17.25 -38.27
C TRP A 562 -20.26 -17.69 -39.46
N GLU A 563 -19.66 -18.15 -40.57
CA GLU A 563 -20.40 -18.60 -41.76
C GLU A 563 -20.96 -20.03 -41.65
N GLY A 564 -22.22 -20.24 -42.05
CA GLY A 564 -22.82 -21.56 -42.36
C GLY A 564 -23.94 -22.07 -41.43
N ILE A 565 -24.94 -22.76 -42.01
CA ILE A 565 -26.02 -23.51 -41.30
C ILE A 565 -25.49 -24.88 -40.80
N LYS A 566 -24.39 -25.37 -41.38
CA LYS A 566 -23.63 -26.52 -40.91
C LYS A 566 -22.26 -26.04 -40.47
N LEU A 567 -21.98 -26.27 -39.21
CA LEU A 567 -20.66 -26.10 -38.60
C LEU A 567 -19.62 -26.88 -39.42
N PRO A 568 -18.36 -26.41 -39.52
CA PRO A 568 -17.26 -27.35 -39.63
C PRO A 568 -17.39 -28.34 -38.47
N SER A 569 -17.16 -29.63 -38.69
CA SER A 569 -17.37 -30.70 -37.69
C SER A 569 -16.68 -30.48 -36.33
N SER A 570 -15.85 -29.44 -36.18
CA SER A 570 -15.16 -28.99 -34.97
C SER A 570 -15.93 -28.00 -34.07
N ILE A 571 -16.85 -27.15 -34.56
CA ILE A 571 -17.55 -26.15 -33.70
C ILE A 571 -18.84 -26.75 -33.09
N GLY A 572 -19.36 -27.84 -33.66
CA GLY A 572 -20.36 -28.68 -32.98
C GLY A 572 -19.86 -29.28 -31.66
N ASN A 573 -18.55 -29.17 -31.40
CA ASN A 573 -17.86 -29.58 -30.18
C ASN A 573 -17.43 -28.39 -29.30
N ALA A 574 -17.97 -27.18 -29.49
CA ALA A 574 -17.73 -26.02 -28.61
C ALA A 574 -18.42 -26.19 -27.25
N THR A 575 -18.27 -27.36 -26.64
CA THR A 575 -18.88 -27.72 -25.36
C THR A 575 -18.20 -27.01 -24.21
N ASN A 576 -17.04 -26.38 -24.37
CA ASN A 576 -16.32 -25.78 -23.25
C ASN A 576 -16.56 -24.26 -23.11
N LEU A 577 -17.28 -23.64 -24.05
CA LEU A 577 -17.52 -22.20 -23.99
C LEU A 577 -18.52 -21.87 -22.89
N GLU A 578 -18.09 -21.04 -21.95
CA GLU A 578 -18.87 -20.62 -20.79
C GLU A 578 -19.29 -19.15 -20.86
N LEU A 579 -18.51 -18.30 -21.55
CA LEU A 579 -18.82 -16.88 -21.74
C LEU A 579 -18.70 -16.47 -23.21
N LEU A 580 -19.75 -15.83 -23.72
CA LEU A 580 -19.77 -15.17 -25.03
C LEU A 580 -20.19 -13.72 -24.87
N ASP A 581 -19.29 -12.78 -25.17
CA ASP A 581 -19.55 -11.34 -25.16
C ASP A 581 -19.32 -10.72 -26.54
N LEU A 582 -20.40 -10.18 -27.11
CA LEU A 582 -20.43 -9.47 -28.39
C LEU A 582 -20.93 -8.03 -28.22
N GLY A 583 -20.91 -7.49 -26.99
CA GLY A 583 -21.48 -6.19 -26.65
C GLY A 583 -20.94 -5.05 -27.53
N GLY A 584 -21.81 -4.20 -28.04
CA GLY A 584 -21.43 -3.03 -28.86
C GLY A 584 -21.04 -3.36 -30.31
N CYS A 585 -21.22 -4.60 -30.78
CA CYS A 585 -21.07 -4.94 -32.20
C CYS A 585 -22.23 -4.36 -33.03
N SER A 586 -22.19 -3.06 -33.31
CA SER A 586 -23.27 -2.31 -33.97
C SER A 586 -23.62 -2.79 -35.39
N SER A 587 -22.70 -3.49 -36.05
CA SER A 587 -22.89 -4.03 -37.41
C SER A 587 -23.49 -5.44 -37.44
N LEU A 588 -23.65 -6.10 -36.30
CA LEU A 588 -24.13 -7.49 -36.22
C LEU A 588 -25.64 -7.51 -36.48
N VAL A 589 -26.04 -8.12 -37.61
CA VAL A 589 -27.45 -8.14 -38.06
C VAL A 589 -28.18 -9.41 -37.61
N GLU A 590 -27.48 -10.54 -37.58
CA GLU A 590 -28.05 -11.84 -37.27
C GLU A 590 -27.12 -12.67 -36.37
N LEU A 591 -27.72 -13.47 -35.49
CA LEU A 591 -27.02 -14.51 -34.71
C LEU A 591 -27.31 -15.89 -35.32
N PRO A 592 -26.30 -16.75 -35.48
CA PRO A 592 -26.47 -18.08 -36.06
C PRO A 592 -27.25 -19.01 -35.11
N SER A 593 -28.13 -19.86 -35.66
CA SER A 593 -28.89 -20.85 -34.87
C SER A 593 -28.00 -21.88 -34.16
N SER A 594 -26.77 -22.07 -34.64
CA SER A 594 -25.78 -22.93 -33.98
C SER A 594 -25.36 -22.43 -32.60
N ILE A 595 -25.67 -21.18 -32.21
CA ILE A 595 -25.44 -20.67 -30.85
C ILE A 595 -26.09 -21.57 -29.79
N GLY A 596 -27.21 -22.23 -30.13
CA GLY A 596 -27.89 -23.16 -29.22
C GLY A 596 -27.14 -24.47 -28.93
N ASN A 597 -26.00 -24.72 -29.60
CA ASN A 597 -25.16 -25.87 -29.31
C ASN A 597 -24.16 -25.61 -28.18
N LEU A 598 -24.04 -24.37 -27.70
CA LEU A 598 -23.13 -23.97 -26.62
C LEU A 598 -23.70 -24.36 -25.25
N ILE A 599 -23.96 -25.65 -25.03
CA ILE A 599 -24.74 -26.14 -23.88
C ILE A 599 -24.15 -25.81 -22.50
N ASN A 600 -22.86 -25.50 -22.40
CA ASN A 600 -22.19 -25.11 -21.16
C ASN A 600 -22.08 -23.58 -20.97
N LEU A 601 -22.66 -22.79 -21.88
CA LEU A 601 -22.65 -21.33 -21.76
C LEU A 601 -23.37 -20.89 -20.48
N LYS A 602 -22.66 -20.14 -19.64
CA LYS A 602 -23.12 -19.56 -18.37
C LYS A 602 -23.45 -18.08 -18.55
N GLU A 603 -22.72 -17.37 -19.39
CA GLU A 603 -22.85 -15.92 -19.60
C GLU A 603 -22.97 -15.59 -21.10
N LEU A 604 -24.00 -14.82 -21.47
CA LEU A 604 -24.22 -14.35 -22.84
C LEU A 604 -24.49 -12.84 -22.84
N HIS A 605 -23.54 -12.08 -23.38
CA HIS A 605 -23.61 -10.63 -23.46
C HIS A 605 -23.78 -10.17 -24.91
N LEU A 606 -24.93 -9.57 -25.21
CA LEU A 606 -25.36 -9.12 -26.53
C LEU A 606 -25.81 -7.65 -26.47
N SER A 607 -25.22 -6.87 -25.57
CA SER A 607 -25.64 -5.49 -25.35
C SER A 607 -25.30 -4.58 -26.53
N SER A 608 -26.07 -3.49 -26.71
CA SER A 608 -25.81 -2.45 -27.72
C SER A 608 -25.67 -2.93 -29.17
N LEU A 609 -26.34 -4.04 -29.55
CA LEU A 609 -26.42 -4.49 -30.94
C LEU A 609 -27.54 -3.74 -31.67
N SER A 610 -27.22 -2.55 -32.18
CA SER A 610 -28.19 -1.65 -32.82
C SER A 610 -28.87 -2.21 -34.08
N SER A 611 -28.26 -3.20 -34.75
CA SER A 611 -28.75 -3.78 -36.00
C SER A 611 -29.42 -5.15 -35.85
N LEU A 612 -29.39 -5.74 -34.65
CA LEU A 612 -29.96 -7.06 -34.40
C LEU A 612 -31.49 -6.96 -34.28
N VAL A 613 -32.20 -7.61 -35.21
CA VAL A 613 -33.68 -7.54 -35.28
C VAL A 613 -34.33 -8.66 -34.46
N GLU A 614 -33.79 -9.87 -34.50
CA GLU A 614 -34.38 -11.04 -33.84
C GLU A 614 -33.31 -11.90 -33.14
N LEU A 615 -33.71 -12.53 -32.03
CA LEU A 615 -32.89 -13.51 -31.33
C LEU A 615 -33.28 -14.93 -31.79
N PRO A 616 -32.31 -15.79 -32.19
CA PRO A 616 -32.61 -17.13 -32.68
C PRO A 616 -33.22 -18.02 -31.59
N SER A 617 -34.23 -18.81 -31.95
CA SER A 617 -34.96 -19.69 -31.00
C SER A 617 -34.09 -20.73 -30.32
N SER A 618 -32.96 -21.07 -30.93
CA SER A 618 -31.94 -21.98 -30.42
C SER A 618 -31.26 -21.52 -29.13
N ILE A 619 -31.29 -20.22 -28.77
CA ILE A 619 -30.80 -19.73 -27.46
C ILE A 619 -31.59 -20.40 -26.32
N GLY A 620 -32.83 -20.81 -26.57
CA GLY A 620 -33.62 -21.61 -25.63
C GLY A 620 -33.02 -22.98 -25.24
N ASN A 621 -31.97 -23.44 -25.92
CA ASN A 621 -31.25 -24.68 -25.57
C ASN A 621 -30.16 -24.45 -24.51
N LEU A 622 -29.83 -23.20 -24.18
CA LEU A 622 -28.76 -22.84 -23.23
C LEU A 622 -29.23 -22.98 -21.78
N ILE A 623 -29.48 -24.22 -21.36
CA ILE A 623 -30.09 -24.52 -20.05
C ILE A 623 -29.19 -24.15 -18.85
N ASN A 624 -27.88 -24.01 -19.06
CA ASN A 624 -26.91 -23.66 -18.02
C ASN A 624 -26.67 -22.14 -17.89
N LEU A 625 -27.36 -21.34 -18.71
CA LEU A 625 -27.21 -19.88 -18.72
C LEU A 625 -27.63 -19.29 -17.38
N LYS A 626 -26.73 -18.50 -16.78
CA LYS A 626 -26.91 -17.77 -15.51
C LYS A 626 -27.08 -16.27 -15.73
N GLU A 627 -26.41 -15.71 -16.73
CA GLU A 627 -26.46 -14.29 -17.04
C GLU A 627 -26.75 -14.07 -18.52
N LEU A 628 -27.72 -13.21 -18.80
CA LEU A 628 -28.10 -12.80 -20.15
C LEU A 628 -28.24 -11.28 -20.19
N ASP A 629 -27.31 -10.63 -20.88
CA ASP A 629 -27.36 -9.19 -21.15
C ASP A 629 -27.84 -8.93 -22.58
N LEU A 630 -29.04 -8.35 -22.68
CA LEU A 630 -29.70 -7.91 -23.90
C LEU A 630 -29.91 -6.39 -23.89
N SER A 631 -29.17 -5.66 -23.07
CA SER A 631 -29.36 -4.22 -22.92
C SER A 631 -29.06 -3.44 -24.20
N SER A 632 -29.72 -2.30 -24.38
CA SER A 632 -29.59 -1.40 -25.53
C SER A 632 -29.87 -2.05 -26.89
N LEU A 633 -30.68 -3.13 -26.92
CA LEU A 633 -31.22 -3.69 -28.17
C LEU A 633 -32.40 -2.83 -28.65
N SER A 634 -32.09 -1.75 -29.35
CA SER A 634 -33.07 -0.74 -29.79
C SER A 634 -34.16 -1.27 -30.72
N CYS A 635 -33.93 -2.38 -31.41
CA CYS A 635 -34.86 -3.01 -32.36
C CYS A 635 -35.67 -4.16 -31.76
N LEU A 636 -35.37 -4.62 -30.54
CA LEU A 636 -36.08 -5.72 -29.91
C LEU A 636 -37.50 -5.28 -29.50
N VAL A 637 -38.51 -5.80 -30.18
CA VAL A 637 -39.93 -5.46 -29.92
C VAL A 637 -40.54 -6.36 -28.84
N GLU A 638 -40.22 -7.65 -28.86
CA GLU A 638 -40.72 -8.64 -27.91
C GLU A 638 -39.59 -9.59 -27.50
N LEU A 639 -39.55 -9.95 -26.22
CA LEU A 639 -38.65 -10.99 -25.74
C LEU A 639 -39.24 -12.37 -26.10
N PRO A 640 -38.49 -13.28 -26.74
CA PRO A 640 -39.04 -14.56 -27.21
C PRO A 640 -39.50 -15.50 -26.09
N PHE A 641 -40.50 -16.36 -26.37
CA PHE A 641 -41.07 -17.29 -25.39
C PHE A 641 -40.05 -18.29 -24.82
N TRP A 642 -39.01 -18.63 -25.58
CA TRP A 642 -37.98 -19.59 -25.17
C TRP A 642 -37.14 -19.11 -23.99
N ILE A 643 -37.22 -17.83 -23.60
CA ILE A 643 -36.55 -17.31 -22.40
C ILE A 643 -36.89 -18.15 -21.17
N GLY A 644 -38.12 -18.65 -21.07
CA GLY A 644 -38.56 -19.50 -19.97
C GLY A 644 -37.89 -20.88 -19.90
N ASN A 645 -37.10 -21.27 -20.90
CA ASN A 645 -36.30 -22.50 -20.87
C ASN A 645 -34.99 -22.33 -20.10
N ALA A 646 -34.49 -21.08 -19.95
CA ALA A 646 -33.26 -20.78 -19.22
C ALA A 646 -33.48 -20.82 -17.70
N THR A 647 -33.90 -21.97 -17.16
CA THR A 647 -34.34 -22.10 -15.76
C THR A 647 -33.23 -21.84 -14.72
N ASN A 648 -31.97 -21.83 -15.15
CA ASN A 648 -30.81 -21.49 -14.32
C ASN A 648 -30.45 -20.00 -14.33
N LEU A 649 -31.17 -19.16 -15.07
CA LEU A 649 -30.88 -17.74 -15.20
C LEU A 649 -31.05 -17.03 -13.84
N GLU A 650 -30.01 -16.32 -13.44
CA GLU A 650 -29.89 -15.54 -12.20
C GLU A 650 -29.98 -14.03 -12.49
N VAL A 651 -29.47 -13.58 -13.64
CA VAL A 651 -29.47 -12.16 -14.06
C VAL A 651 -30.00 -12.04 -15.49
N LEU A 652 -31.00 -11.18 -15.68
CA LEU A 652 -31.52 -10.79 -16.99
C LEU A 652 -31.52 -9.26 -17.11
N ASN A 653 -30.65 -8.75 -17.98
CA ASN A 653 -30.55 -7.31 -18.27
C ASN A 653 -31.21 -6.98 -19.60
N LEU A 654 -32.23 -6.12 -19.55
CA LEU A 654 -32.99 -5.61 -20.70
C LEU A 654 -32.99 -4.07 -20.74
N ASP A 655 -32.07 -3.43 -20.02
CA ASP A 655 -31.98 -1.97 -19.96
C ASP A 655 -31.90 -1.35 -21.35
N GLN A 656 -32.49 -0.18 -21.54
CA GLN A 656 -32.47 0.61 -22.77
C GLN A 656 -33.01 -0.13 -24.01
N CYS A 657 -33.76 -1.23 -23.84
CA CYS A 657 -34.56 -1.83 -24.91
C CYS A 657 -35.79 -0.96 -25.23
N SER A 658 -35.54 0.21 -25.82
CA SER A 658 -36.55 1.26 -26.05
C SER A 658 -37.74 0.86 -26.95
N SER A 659 -37.60 -0.23 -27.73
CA SER A 659 -38.70 -0.76 -28.55
C SER A 659 -39.49 -1.90 -27.89
N LEU A 660 -39.06 -2.39 -26.73
CA LEU A 660 -39.67 -3.53 -26.06
C LEU A 660 -41.07 -3.17 -25.55
N VAL A 661 -42.09 -3.86 -26.04
CA VAL A 661 -43.50 -3.57 -25.73
C VAL A 661 -44.02 -4.45 -24.59
N LYS A 662 -43.62 -5.73 -24.56
CA LYS A 662 -44.13 -6.72 -23.59
C LYS A 662 -43.10 -7.82 -23.29
N LEU A 663 -43.18 -8.38 -22.09
CA LEU A 663 -42.45 -9.60 -21.71
C LEU A 663 -43.36 -10.84 -21.86
N PRO A 664 -42.80 -12.01 -22.25
CA PRO A 664 -43.58 -13.24 -22.39
C PRO A 664 -43.96 -13.83 -21.02
N PHE A 665 -45.11 -14.50 -20.93
CA PHE A 665 -45.54 -15.17 -19.69
C PHE A 665 -44.56 -16.24 -19.20
N SER A 666 -43.78 -16.82 -20.12
CA SER A 666 -42.76 -17.83 -19.84
C SER A 666 -41.62 -17.32 -18.97
N ILE A 667 -41.45 -15.99 -18.82
CA ILE A 667 -40.51 -15.42 -17.85
C ILE A 667 -40.80 -15.91 -16.43
N GLY A 668 -42.06 -16.26 -16.12
CA GLY A 668 -42.45 -16.88 -14.86
C GLY A 668 -41.79 -18.23 -14.57
N ASN A 669 -41.16 -18.88 -15.55
CA ASN A 669 -40.43 -20.13 -15.34
C ASN A 669 -39.04 -19.91 -14.70
N LEU A 670 -38.53 -18.67 -14.67
CA LEU A 670 -37.19 -18.32 -14.19
C LEU A 670 -37.12 -18.27 -12.66
N GLN A 671 -37.26 -19.42 -12.01
CA GLN A 671 -37.36 -19.51 -10.54
C GLN A 671 -36.05 -19.18 -9.80
N LYS A 672 -34.91 -19.17 -10.49
CA LYS A 672 -33.60 -18.75 -9.96
C LYS A 672 -33.24 -17.29 -10.25
N LEU A 673 -34.08 -16.56 -11.00
CA LEU A 673 -33.81 -15.16 -11.35
C LEU A 673 -33.76 -14.32 -10.08
N GLN A 674 -32.64 -13.63 -9.87
CA GLN A 674 -32.35 -12.76 -8.74
C GLN A 674 -32.48 -11.29 -9.14
N THR A 675 -32.04 -10.95 -10.35
CA THR A 675 -32.03 -9.57 -10.85
C THR A 675 -32.68 -9.49 -12.24
N LEU A 676 -33.65 -8.58 -12.38
CA LEU A 676 -34.31 -8.24 -13.65
C LEU A 676 -34.27 -6.72 -13.83
N THR A 677 -33.50 -6.23 -14.80
CA THR A 677 -33.40 -4.79 -15.09
C THR A 677 -34.03 -4.48 -16.44
N LEU A 678 -34.89 -3.46 -16.47
CA LEU A 678 -35.67 -3.01 -17.63
C LEU A 678 -35.53 -1.49 -17.81
N ARG A 679 -34.49 -0.88 -17.24
CA ARG A 679 -34.37 0.58 -17.14
C ARG A 679 -34.36 1.23 -18.52
N GLY A 680 -35.26 2.17 -18.81
CA GLY A 680 -35.33 2.84 -20.11
C GLY A 680 -36.07 2.06 -21.20
N CYS A 681 -36.80 0.99 -20.85
CA CYS A 681 -37.77 0.35 -21.75
C CYS A 681 -39.01 1.23 -21.93
N SER A 682 -38.87 2.33 -22.67
CA SER A 682 -39.87 3.40 -22.74
C SER A 682 -41.21 3.00 -23.39
N LYS A 683 -41.25 1.93 -24.19
CA LYS A 683 -42.48 1.36 -24.80
C LYS A 683 -43.12 0.21 -24.03
N LEU A 684 -42.53 -0.19 -22.90
CA LEU A 684 -43.06 -1.31 -22.12
C LEU A 684 -44.41 -0.93 -21.52
N GLU A 685 -45.48 -1.59 -21.98
CA GLU A 685 -46.84 -1.26 -21.56
C GLU A 685 -47.30 -2.09 -20.35
N ASP A 686 -46.94 -3.37 -20.32
CA ASP A 686 -47.44 -4.31 -19.32
C ASP A 686 -46.35 -5.31 -18.88
N LEU A 687 -46.33 -5.63 -17.59
CA LEU A 687 -45.67 -6.82 -17.07
C LEU A 687 -46.64 -8.02 -17.11
N PRO A 688 -46.16 -9.24 -17.41
CA PRO A 688 -47.02 -10.41 -17.55
C PRO A 688 -47.81 -10.70 -16.26
N ALA A 689 -49.11 -10.92 -16.40
CA ALA A 689 -49.99 -11.19 -15.27
C ALA A 689 -49.79 -12.63 -14.74
N ASN A 690 -50.00 -12.82 -13.43
CA ASN A 690 -49.99 -14.13 -12.76
C ASN A 690 -48.66 -14.89 -12.80
N ILE A 691 -47.53 -14.21 -12.98
CA ILE A 691 -46.20 -14.81 -12.81
C ILE A 691 -45.76 -14.78 -11.35
N LYS A 692 -44.98 -15.80 -10.96
CA LYS A 692 -44.32 -15.88 -9.65
C LYS A 692 -42.83 -16.10 -9.86
N LEU A 693 -42.01 -15.12 -9.52
CA LEU A 693 -40.56 -15.24 -9.51
C LEU A 693 -40.10 -15.47 -8.07
N GLY A 694 -39.86 -16.74 -7.71
CA GLY A 694 -39.60 -17.14 -6.33
C GLY A 694 -38.29 -16.59 -5.73
N SER A 695 -37.30 -16.29 -6.58
CA SER A 695 -35.97 -15.84 -6.15
C SER A 695 -35.66 -14.37 -6.42
N LEU A 696 -36.55 -13.63 -7.10
CA LEU A 696 -36.25 -12.28 -7.55
C LEU A 696 -36.06 -11.36 -6.34
N GLY A 697 -34.87 -10.77 -6.25
CA GLY A 697 -34.45 -9.82 -5.24
C GLY A 697 -34.56 -8.38 -5.72
N GLU A 698 -34.27 -8.15 -7.01
CA GLU A 698 -34.13 -6.83 -7.60
C GLU A 698 -34.93 -6.72 -8.91
N LEU A 699 -35.73 -5.65 -9.02
CA LEU A 699 -36.50 -5.28 -10.20
C LEU A 699 -36.33 -3.78 -10.49
N ASP A 700 -35.62 -3.44 -11.56
CA ASP A 700 -35.49 -2.04 -12.01
C ASP A 700 -36.41 -1.76 -13.21
N LEU A 701 -37.39 -0.88 -13.01
CA LEU A 701 -38.35 -0.37 -13.99
C LEU A 701 -38.21 1.14 -14.19
N THR A 702 -37.06 1.72 -13.84
CA THR A 702 -36.76 3.13 -14.05
C THR A 702 -36.91 3.49 -15.53
N ASP A 703 -37.47 4.66 -15.82
CA ASP A 703 -37.73 5.18 -17.16
C ASP A 703 -38.67 4.31 -18.05
N CYS A 704 -39.44 3.40 -17.46
CA CYS A 704 -40.56 2.69 -18.11
C CYS A 704 -41.86 3.52 -18.08
N LEU A 705 -41.88 4.64 -18.79
CA LEU A 705 -42.91 5.69 -18.65
C LEU A 705 -44.32 5.30 -19.15
N LEU A 706 -44.43 4.30 -20.03
CA LEU A 706 -45.71 3.85 -20.59
C LEU A 706 -46.36 2.67 -19.85
N LEU A 707 -45.83 2.26 -18.69
CA LEU A 707 -46.37 1.13 -17.95
C LEU A 707 -47.81 1.41 -17.49
N LYS A 708 -48.77 0.68 -18.05
CA LYS A 708 -50.22 0.82 -17.82
C LYS A 708 -50.73 -0.08 -16.70
N ARG A 709 -50.05 -1.19 -16.38
CA ARG A 709 -50.50 -2.15 -15.36
C ARG A 709 -49.33 -2.65 -14.51
N PHE A 710 -49.59 -2.80 -13.22
CA PHE A 710 -48.67 -3.39 -12.26
C PHE A 710 -49.24 -4.71 -11.70
N PRO A 711 -48.57 -5.86 -11.85
CA PRO A 711 -49.16 -7.18 -11.60
C PRO A 711 -49.47 -7.39 -10.11
N LEU A 712 -50.69 -7.85 -9.78
CA LEU A 712 -51.07 -8.16 -8.39
C LEU A 712 -50.21 -9.28 -7.77
N SER A 713 -49.71 -10.20 -8.60
CA SER A 713 -48.89 -11.33 -8.18
C SER A 713 -47.52 -10.93 -7.62
N ILE A 714 -47.06 -9.69 -7.82
CA ILE A 714 -45.77 -9.21 -7.28
C ILE A 714 -45.72 -9.23 -5.75
N LYS A 715 -46.88 -9.14 -5.08
CA LYS A 715 -47.01 -9.36 -3.62
C LYS A 715 -46.57 -10.76 -3.17
N SER A 716 -46.57 -11.75 -4.07
CA SER A 716 -46.17 -13.12 -3.77
C SER A 716 -44.68 -13.39 -3.98
N TRP A 717 -43.90 -12.39 -4.43
CA TRP A 717 -42.47 -12.52 -4.67
C TRP A 717 -41.72 -12.29 -3.35
N SER A 718 -41.59 -13.37 -2.57
CA SER A 718 -41.15 -13.31 -1.17
C SER A 718 -39.72 -12.82 -0.94
N ARG A 719 -38.86 -12.84 -1.97
CA ARG A 719 -37.46 -12.39 -1.88
C ARG A 719 -37.24 -10.99 -2.43
N LEU A 720 -38.29 -10.32 -2.92
CA LEU A 720 -38.19 -9.03 -3.58
C LEU A 720 -37.83 -7.95 -2.56
N ASN A 721 -36.57 -7.53 -2.60
CA ASN A 721 -35.98 -6.58 -1.67
C ASN A 721 -35.97 -5.18 -2.26
N GLU A 722 -35.71 -5.06 -3.55
CA GLU A 722 -35.47 -3.81 -4.27
C GLU A 722 -36.36 -3.74 -5.52
N VAL A 723 -37.14 -2.67 -5.60
CA VAL A 723 -37.99 -2.33 -6.74
C VAL A 723 -37.87 -0.83 -7.00
N ASP A 724 -37.21 -0.50 -8.10
CA ASP A 724 -36.99 0.86 -8.54
C ASP A 724 -37.86 1.18 -9.75
N MET A 725 -38.46 2.38 -9.77
CA MET A 725 -39.38 2.77 -10.85
C MET A 725 -39.41 4.28 -11.01
N SER A 726 -39.64 4.75 -12.24
CA SER A 726 -39.89 6.17 -12.50
C SER A 726 -41.32 6.58 -12.13
N TYR A 727 -41.47 7.81 -11.64
CA TYR A 727 -42.76 8.38 -11.31
C TYR A 727 -43.68 8.45 -12.54
N THR A 728 -44.91 7.94 -12.36
CA THR A 728 -45.98 8.08 -13.33
C THR A 728 -47.28 8.47 -12.63
N GLU A 729 -48.09 9.31 -13.26
CA GLU A 729 -49.42 9.70 -12.75
C GLU A 729 -50.36 8.51 -12.57
N ASN A 730 -50.14 7.43 -13.33
CA ASN A 730 -50.93 6.21 -13.25
C ASN A 730 -50.65 5.40 -11.98
N LEU A 731 -49.51 5.63 -11.31
CA LEU A 731 -49.12 4.87 -10.12
C LEU A 731 -50.13 5.01 -8.98
N LYS A 732 -50.87 6.13 -8.91
CA LYS A 732 -51.97 6.33 -7.95
C LYS A 732 -53.10 5.29 -8.07
N ASN A 733 -53.22 4.65 -9.24
CA ASN A 733 -54.22 3.62 -9.51
C ASN A 733 -53.77 2.21 -9.03
N PHE A 734 -52.52 2.06 -8.55
CA PHE A 734 -51.95 0.79 -8.10
C PHE A 734 -51.49 0.87 -6.64
N PRO A 735 -52.40 1.08 -5.67
CA PRO A 735 -52.03 1.22 -4.26
C PRO A 735 -51.32 -0.03 -3.70
N HIS A 736 -51.53 -1.20 -4.30
CA HIS A 736 -50.84 -2.43 -3.93
C HIS A 736 -49.33 -2.41 -4.19
N ALA A 737 -48.84 -1.50 -5.05
CA ALA A 737 -47.42 -1.34 -5.35
C ALA A 737 -46.68 -0.47 -4.30
N PHE A 738 -47.41 0.35 -3.53
CA PHE A 738 -46.82 1.25 -2.54
C PHE A 738 -46.08 0.50 -1.42
N ASP A 739 -46.52 -0.72 -1.11
CA ASP A 739 -45.89 -1.58 -0.09
C ASP A 739 -44.67 -2.37 -0.59
N ILE A 740 -44.24 -2.13 -1.82
CA ILE A 740 -43.22 -2.93 -2.50
C ILE A 740 -42.10 -2.05 -3.06
N ILE A 741 -42.45 -0.92 -3.67
CA ILE A 741 -41.50 0.02 -4.28
C ILE A 741 -40.53 0.55 -3.23
N THR A 742 -39.22 0.42 -3.52
CA THR A 742 -38.13 0.88 -2.68
C THR A 742 -37.42 2.11 -3.22
N GLY A 743 -37.43 2.31 -4.54
CA GLY A 743 -36.87 3.51 -5.19
C GLY A 743 -37.86 4.16 -6.13
N LEU A 744 -38.01 5.48 -6.02
CA LEU A 744 -38.89 6.28 -6.87
C LEU A 744 -38.10 7.38 -7.57
N HIS A 745 -38.11 7.34 -8.91
CA HIS A 745 -37.32 8.23 -9.76
C HIS A 745 -38.20 9.27 -10.47
N MET A 746 -38.12 10.52 -10.02
CA MET A 746 -38.75 11.70 -10.63
C MET A 746 -37.67 12.50 -11.35
N THR A 747 -37.28 12.08 -12.55
CA THR A 747 -36.24 12.77 -13.32
C THR A 747 -36.86 13.68 -14.38
N ASN A 748 -36.47 14.96 -14.42
CA ASN A 748 -36.94 15.98 -15.38
C ASN A 748 -38.47 16.14 -15.46
N THR A 749 -39.17 15.93 -14.34
CA THR A 749 -40.64 16.04 -14.32
C THR A 749 -41.08 17.50 -14.19
N GLU A 750 -42.28 17.82 -14.71
CA GLU A 750 -42.87 19.17 -14.62
C GLU A 750 -43.70 19.40 -13.35
N ILE A 751 -43.56 18.53 -12.34
CA ILE A 751 -44.33 18.62 -11.10
C ILE A 751 -43.96 19.89 -10.32
N GLN A 752 -44.96 20.54 -9.74
CA GLN A 752 -44.75 21.68 -8.83
C GLN A 752 -44.56 21.23 -7.38
N GLU A 753 -45.17 20.11 -7.00
CA GLU A 753 -45.08 19.51 -5.68
C GLU A 753 -45.06 17.98 -5.83
N VAL A 754 -44.27 17.30 -5.02
CA VAL A 754 -44.31 15.83 -4.96
C VAL A 754 -45.69 15.40 -4.42
N PRO A 755 -46.38 14.43 -5.02
CA PRO A 755 -47.73 14.11 -4.58
C PRO A 755 -47.79 13.57 -3.14
N PRO A 756 -48.78 13.99 -2.31
CA PRO A 756 -48.87 13.58 -0.90
C PRO A 756 -48.99 12.07 -0.66
N TRP A 757 -49.46 11.32 -1.64
CA TRP A 757 -49.57 9.86 -1.55
C TRP A 757 -48.22 9.14 -1.59
N VAL A 758 -47.11 9.82 -1.95
CA VAL A 758 -45.74 9.30 -1.82
C VAL A 758 -45.39 8.97 -0.35
N LYS A 759 -46.02 9.63 0.62
CA LYS A 759 -45.90 9.28 2.04
C LYS A 759 -46.41 7.88 2.38
N LYS A 760 -47.29 7.32 1.55
CA LYS A 760 -47.91 6.00 1.81
C LYS A 760 -47.00 4.83 1.45
N PHE A 761 -45.84 5.07 0.83
CA PHE A 761 -44.92 4.00 0.48
C PHE A 761 -44.18 3.53 1.72
N SER A 762 -44.50 2.33 2.20
CA SER A 762 -43.99 1.80 3.47
C SER A 762 -42.53 1.33 3.40
N ARG A 763 -42.03 1.04 2.19
CA ARG A 763 -40.66 0.54 1.95
C ARG A 763 -39.78 1.51 1.16
N LEU A 764 -40.21 2.73 0.90
CA LEU A 764 -39.45 3.68 0.08
C LEU A 764 -38.17 4.08 0.81
N THR A 765 -37.03 3.71 0.22
CA THR A 765 -35.68 4.00 0.76
C THR A 765 -34.93 5.00 -0.09
N VAL A 766 -35.25 5.11 -1.38
CA VAL A 766 -34.57 5.96 -2.38
C VAL A 766 -35.59 6.87 -3.06
N LEU A 767 -35.33 8.18 -3.09
CA LEU A 767 -36.14 9.16 -3.81
C LEU A 767 -35.23 10.05 -4.68
N ILE A 768 -35.34 9.92 -6.00
CA ILE A 768 -34.60 10.73 -6.97
C ILE A 768 -35.54 11.78 -7.56
N LEU A 769 -35.12 13.05 -7.59
CA LEU A 769 -35.88 14.22 -8.04
C LEU A 769 -35.10 15.04 -9.09
N LYS A 770 -34.07 14.44 -9.69
CA LYS A 770 -33.08 15.14 -10.52
C LYS A 770 -33.70 15.92 -11.69
N GLY A 771 -33.36 17.20 -11.80
CA GLY A 771 -33.78 18.07 -12.91
C GLY A 771 -35.24 18.53 -12.87
N CYS A 772 -35.95 18.38 -11.74
CA CYS A 772 -37.33 18.85 -11.58
C CYS A 772 -37.39 20.38 -11.39
N LYS A 773 -37.21 21.13 -12.49
CA LYS A 773 -37.04 22.60 -12.46
C LYS A 773 -38.25 23.40 -11.98
N LYS A 774 -39.46 22.82 -12.01
CA LYS A 774 -40.71 23.47 -11.56
C LYS A 774 -41.10 23.11 -10.12
N LEU A 775 -40.37 22.19 -9.48
CA LEU A 775 -40.66 21.72 -8.13
C LEU A 775 -40.42 22.85 -7.11
N VAL A 776 -41.44 23.21 -6.33
CA VAL A 776 -41.43 24.32 -5.36
C VAL A 776 -41.29 23.80 -3.92
N SER A 777 -41.94 22.68 -3.58
CA SER A 777 -41.92 22.11 -2.24
C SER A 777 -41.77 20.58 -2.22
N LEU A 778 -41.12 20.08 -1.17
CA LEU A 778 -41.13 18.67 -0.79
C LEU A 778 -42.05 18.47 0.42
N PRO A 779 -43.16 17.72 0.29
CA PRO A 779 -44.06 17.44 1.40
C PRO A 779 -43.46 16.38 2.34
N GLN A 780 -44.21 16.00 3.37
CA GLN A 780 -43.88 14.89 4.26
C GLN A 780 -43.68 13.58 3.47
N ILE A 781 -42.52 12.95 3.65
CA ILE A 781 -42.10 11.69 3.02
C ILE A 781 -42.03 10.55 4.04
N PRO A 782 -41.93 9.28 3.63
CA PRO A 782 -41.82 8.15 4.56
C PRO A 782 -40.52 8.16 5.40
N ASP A 783 -40.61 7.73 6.65
CA ASP A 783 -39.45 7.63 7.57
C ASP A 783 -38.42 6.57 7.13
N SER A 784 -38.82 5.64 6.26
CA SER A 784 -37.94 4.60 5.69
C SER A 784 -36.89 5.15 4.73
N ILE A 785 -37.01 6.41 4.28
CA ILE A 785 -36.09 7.00 3.32
C ILE A 785 -34.67 7.07 3.88
N SER A 786 -33.72 6.65 3.06
CA SER A 786 -32.29 6.63 3.33
C SER A 786 -31.47 7.40 2.29
N TYR A 787 -32.07 7.78 1.17
CA TYR A 787 -31.40 8.50 0.10
C TYR A 787 -32.36 9.44 -0.62
N ILE A 788 -31.99 10.72 -0.75
CA ILE A 788 -32.70 11.72 -1.56
C ILE A 788 -31.71 12.43 -2.46
N ASP A 789 -32.00 12.45 -3.77
CA ASP A 789 -31.26 13.22 -4.75
C ASP A 789 -32.14 14.20 -5.52
N ALA A 790 -32.15 15.46 -5.09
CA ALA A 790 -32.82 16.59 -5.73
C ALA A 790 -31.82 17.48 -6.48
N GLN A 791 -30.88 16.90 -7.22
CA GLN A 791 -29.97 17.67 -8.06
C GLN A 791 -30.71 18.49 -9.13
N ASP A 792 -30.28 19.74 -9.38
CA ASP A 792 -30.79 20.62 -10.43
C ASP A 792 -32.30 21.01 -10.29
N CYS A 793 -32.84 21.00 -9.08
CA CYS A 793 -34.18 21.51 -8.76
C CYS A 793 -34.18 23.03 -8.48
N GLU A 794 -34.03 23.83 -9.54
CA GLU A 794 -33.81 25.29 -9.46
C GLU A 794 -34.94 26.08 -8.75
N SER A 795 -36.18 25.58 -8.77
CA SER A 795 -37.33 26.26 -8.14
C SER A 795 -37.64 25.79 -6.72
N LEU A 796 -36.88 24.83 -6.17
CA LEU A 796 -37.20 24.24 -4.88
C LEU A 796 -36.94 25.24 -3.76
N GLU A 797 -38.01 25.65 -3.09
CA GLU A 797 -38.00 26.67 -2.03
C GLU A 797 -38.16 26.05 -0.64
N ARG A 798 -39.05 25.06 -0.49
CA ARG A 798 -39.47 24.53 0.82
C ARG A 798 -39.26 23.03 0.92
N VAL A 799 -38.86 22.59 2.12
CA VAL A 799 -38.71 21.17 2.47
C VAL A 799 -39.48 20.95 3.75
N ASP A 800 -40.70 20.42 3.62
CA ASP A 800 -41.69 20.29 4.69
C ASP A 800 -41.69 18.88 5.30
N CYS A 801 -40.61 18.11 5.12
CA CYS A 801 -40.45 16.76 5.66
C CYS A 801 -39.51 16.73 6.88
N SER A 802 -39.62 15.69 7.70
CA SER A 802 -38.66 15.42 8.77
C SER A 802 -37.86 14.17 8.44
N PHE A 803 -36.54 14.23 8.59
CA PHE A 803 -35.65 13.12 8.28
C PHE A 803 -35.25 12.39 9.57
N HIS A 804 -35.90 11.25 9.84
CA HIS A 804 -35.66 10.49 11.07
C HIS A 804 -34.58 9.40 10.93
N ASN A 805 -34.19 9.06 9.70
CA ASN A 805 -33.18 8.04 9.44
C ASN A 805 -31.74 8.58 9.60
N PRO A 806 -30.95 8.10 10.58
CA PRO A 806 -29.59 8.60 10.84
C PRO A 806 -28.57 8.20 9.77
N LYS A 807 -28.94 7.35 8.80
CA LYS A 807 -28.11 6.96 7.66
C LYS A 807 -28.48 7.69 6.37
N ILE A 808 -29.37 8.68 6.45
CA ILE A 808 -29.90 9.37 5.27
C ILE A 808 -28.81 10.13 4.50
N TRP A 809 -28.76 9.96 3.19
CA TRP A 809 -27.93 10.78 2.31
C TRP A 809 -28.82 11.81 1.60
N LEU A 810 -28.50 13.09 1.75
CA LEU A 810 -29.26 14.20 1.18
C LEU A 810 -28.44 14.94 0.12
N ILE A 811 -28.97 15.05 -1.10
CA ILE A 811 -28.33 15.79 -2.18
C ILE A 811 -29.31 16.83 -2.71
N PHE A 812 -29.02 18.11 -2.49
CA PHE A 812 -29.78 19.27 -2.96
C PHE A 812 -28.91 20.19 -3.82
N SER A 813 -28.03 19.61 -4.63
CA SER A 813 -27.12 20.39 -5.46
C SER A 813 -27.88 21.24 -6.48
N LYS A 814 -27.46 22.49 -6.65
CA LYS A 814 -28.05 23.51 -7.54
C LYS A 814 -29.51 23.89 -7.22
N CYS A 815 -29.99 23.63 -6.00
CA CYS A 815 -31.28 24.11 -5.49
C CYS A 815 -31.17 25.53 -4.90
N PHE A 816 -30.85 26.53 -5.73
CA PHE A 816 -30.45 27.87 -5.26
C PHE A 816 -31.56 28.69 -4.58
N LYS A 817 -32.83 28.29 -4.73
CA LYS A 817 -33.98 28.97 -4.11
C LYS A 817 -34.38 28.43 -2.74
N LEU A 818 -33.67 27.43 -2.20
CA LEU A 818 -33.97 26.89 -0.87
C LEU A 818 -34.01 28.02 0.17
N ASN A 819 -35.15 28.16 0.84
CA ASN A 819 -35.33 29.15 1.89
C ASN A 819 -34.49 28.80 3.13
N GLN A 820 -34.36 29.75 4.05
CA GLN A 820 -33.49 29.56 5.23
C GLN A 820 -33.95 28.40 6.12
N GLU A 821 -35.27 28.23 6.30
CA GLU A 821 -35.85 27.13 7.09
C GLU A 821 -35.48 25.75 6.53
N ALA A 822 -35.61 25.55 5.21
CA ALA A 822 -35.25 24.30 4.54
C ALA A 822 -33.74 24.04 4.61
N ARG A 823 -32.92 25.08 4.43
CA ARG A 823 -31.47 24.98 4.58
C ARG A 823 -31.10 24.54 5.99
N ASP A 824 -31.66 25.20 7.01
CA ASP A 824 -31.41 24.89 8.42
C ASP A 824 -31.86 23.47 8.78
N LEU A 825 -33.01 23.02 8.27
CA LEU A 825 -33.49 21.65 8.43
C LEU A 825 -32.51 20.61 7.85
N ILE A 826 -32.09 20.77 6.58
CA ILE A 826 -31.14 19.86 5.92
C ILE A 826 -29.82 19.81 6.69
N ILE A 827 -29.38 20.99 7.13
CA ILE A 827 -28.18 21.19 7.93
C ILE A 827 -28.28 20.53 9.30
N GLN A 828 -29.42 20.61 9.99
CA GLN A 828 -29.61 20.10 11.36
C GLN A 828 -29.90 18.60 11.37
N THR A 829 -30.35 18.04 10.25
CA THR A 829 -30.66 16.62 10.10
C THR A 829 -29.50 15.72 10.55
N PRO A 830 -29.70 14.81 11.51
CA PRO A 830 -28.67 13.89 11.94
C PRO A 830 -28.37 12.89 10.82
N THR A 831 -27.12 12.82 10.37
CA THR A 831 -26.70 11.92 9.31
C THR A 831 -25.25 11.46 9.45
N SER A 832 -25.07 10.14 9.39
CA SER A 832 -23.77 9.46 9.28
C SER A 832 -23.19 9.50 7.86
N ARG A 833 -23.97 9.92 6.87
CA ARG A 833 -23.54 10.19 5.48
C ARG A 833 -23.26 11.69 5.34
N SER A 834 -23.48 12.25 4.16
CA SER A 834 -23.31 13.68 3.89
C SER A 834 -24.62 14.30 3.43
N ALA A 835 -24.80 15.59 3.71
CA ALA A 835 -25.78 16.45 3.06
C ALA A 835 -25.06 17.47 2.17
N VAL A 836 -25.57 17.69 0.96
CA VAL A 836 -25.03 18.67 0.01
C VAL A 836 -26.10 19.70 -0.34
N LEU A 837 -25.78 20.98 -0.22
CA LEU A 837 -26.70 22.07 -0.53
C LEU A 837 -25.94 23.34 -0.98
N PRO A 838 -26.58 24.30 -1.65
CA PRO A 838 -25.93 25.53 -2.08
C PRO A 838 -25.50 26.40 -0.89
N GLY A 839 -24.28 26.93 -0.98
CA GLY A 839 -23.68 27.78 0.06
C GLY A 839 -22.31 28.30 -0.38
N ARG A 840 -22.13 29.63 -0.28
CA ARG A 840 -20.88 30.32 -0.68
C ARG A 840 -19.86 30.46 0.45
N GLU A 841 -20.31 30.21 1.67
CA GLU A 841 -19.55 30.29 2.91
C GLU A 841 -20.06 29.22 3.88
N VAL A 842 -19.21 28.83 4.84
CA VAL A 842 -19.63 27.95 5.94
C VAL A 842 -20.61 28.72 6.83
N PRO A 843 -21.82 28.17 7.12
CA PRO A 843 -22.82 28.88 7.92
C PRO A 843 -22.33 29.32 9.31
N ALA A 844 -22.75 30.49 9.76
CA ALA A 844 -22.33 31.10 11.04
C ALA A 844 -22.62 30.24 12.28
N TYR A 845 -23.60 29.33 12.24
CA TYR A 845 -23.91 28.44 13.38
C TYR A 845 -22.80 27.42 13.65
N PHE A 846 -21.89 27.15 12.70
CA PHE A 846 -20.67 26.40 13.00
C PHE A 846 -19.77 27.28 13.85
N THR A 847 -19.77 27.04 15.16
CA THR A 847 -19.11 27.89 16.17
C THR A 847 -17.59 27.95 16.01
N HIS A 848 -16.99 26.94 15.41
CA HIS A 848 -15.57 26.92 15.10
C HIS A 848 -15.37 26.86 13.59
N GLN A 849 -14.76 27.88 12.99
CA GLN A 849 -14.53 27.97 11.55
C GLN A 849 -13.08 28.29 11.24
N SER A 850 -12.62 27.83 10.08
CA SER A 850 -11.34 28.19 9.47
C SER A 850 -11.59 28.66 8.05
N THR A 851 -11.15 29.89 7.77
CA THR A 851 -11.24 30.50 6.43
C THR A 851 -10.04 30.16 5.54
N THR A 852 -9.07 29.41 6.09
CA THR A 852 -7.80 29.12 5.42
C THR A 852 -7.53 27.61 5.41
N GLY A 853 -8.20 26.90 4.51
CA GLY A 853 -7.96 25.48 4.27
C GLY A 853 -8.75 24.53 5.18
N GLY A 854 -8.42 23.24 5.13
CA GLY A 854 -9.21 22.18 5.76
C GLY A 854 -8.85 21.83 7.21
N SER A 855 -8.22 22.73 7.98
CA SER A 855 -7.78 22.41 9.35
C SER A 855 -8.32 23.42 10.36
N LEU A 856 -8.74 22.93 11.53
CA LEU A 856 -9.17 23.75 12.67
C LEU A 856 -8.82 23.09 14.01
N THR A 857 -8.71 23.90 15.07
CA THR A 857 -8.40 23.46 16.43
C THR A 857 -9.41 24.03 17.42
N ILE A 858 -10.01 23.17 18.24
CA ILE A 858 -10.95 23.53 19.32
C ILE A 858 -10.25 23.33 20.67
N LYS A 859 -10.47 24.26 21.61
CA LYS A 859 -10.06 24.10 23.02
C LYS A 859 -11.28 23.72 23.85
N LEU A 860 -11.19 22.62 24.59
CA LEU A 860 -12.21 22.15 25.51
C LEU A 860 -11.97 22.78 26.89
N ASN A 861 -12.98 23.48 27.41
CA ASN A 861 -12.90 24.18 28.69
C ASN A 861 -13.58 23.41 29.85
N GLU A 862 -14.28 22.31 29.55
CA GLU A 862 -15.04 21.50 30.52
C GLU A 862 -14.18 20.41 31.18
N LYS A 863 -14.40 20.17 32.48
CA LYS A 863 -13.81 19.06 33.24
C LYS A 863 -14.90 18.40 34.10
N PRO A 864 -15.00 17.05 34.15
CA PRO A 864 -14.17 16.06 33.45
C PRO A 864 -14.46 16.00 31.94
N LEU A 865 -13.45 15.64 31.15
CA LEU A 865 -13.60 15.48 29.70
C LEU A 865 -14.23 14.12 29.38
N PRO A 866 -15.25 14.03 28.51
CA PRO A 866 -15.81 12.76 28.04
C PRO A 866 -14.78 11.99 27.20
N THR A 867 -14.97 10.69 26.99
CA THR A 867 -14.06 9.84 26.20
C THR A 867 -14.14 10.10 24.69
N SER A 868 -15.33 10.42 24.18
CA SER A 868 -15.61 10.71 22.78
C SER A 868 -16.64 11.82 22.67
N MET A 869 -16.51 12.68 21.66
CA MET A 869 -17.48 13.74 21.36
C MET A 869 -17.90 13.66 19.89
N ARG A 870 -19.18 13.93 19.61
CA ARG A 870 -19.72 14.03 18.26
C ARG A 870 -19.80 15.49 17.80
N PHE A 871 -19.41 15.72 16.56
CA PHE A 871 -19.45 17.03 15.93
C PHE A 871 -20.15 16.92 14.59
N LYS A 872 -20.82 18.00 14.20
CA LYS A 872 -21.22 18.22 12.82
C LYS A 872 -20.14 19.05 12.15
N ALA A 873 -19.64 18.58 11.03
CA ALA A 873 -18.66 19.27 10.20
C ALA A 873 -19.32 19.82 8.95
N CYS A 874 -18.83 20.97 8.48
CA CYS A 874 -19.16 21.53 7.19
C CYS A 874 -17.89 21.96 6.47
N ILE A 875 -17.82 21.67 5.18
CA ILE A 875 -16.72 22.11 4.33
C ILE A 875 -17.24 22.78 3.06
N LEU A 876 -16.46 23.71 2.56
CA LEU A 876 -16.67 24.39 1.28
C LEU A 876 -15.48 24.09 0.36
N LEU A 877 -15.77 23.69 -0.87
CA LEU A 877 -14.76 23.33 -1.85
C LEU A 877 -14.59 24.41 -2.92
N VAL A 878 -13.38 24.54 -3.44
CA VAL A 878 -13.06 25.41 -4.57
C VAL A 878 -12.14 24.68 -5.57
N HIS A 879 -12.30 24.99 -6.85
CA HIS A 879 -11.49 24.44 -7.92
C HIS A 879 -10.05 24.98 -7.86
N LYS A 880 -9.06 24.17 -8.24
CA LYS A 880 -7.62 24.49 -8.17
C LYS A 880 -7.08 25.27 -9.38
N GLY A 881 -7.89 25.56 -10.40
CA GLY A 881 -7.49 26.31 -11.59
C GLY A 881 -8.55 27.31 -12.05
N ASP A 882 -8.09 28.44 -12.60
CA ASP A 882 -8.89 29.57 -13.06
C ASP A 882 -9.62 29.26 -14.40
N ASN A 883 -10.92 29.57 -14.39
CA ASN A 883 -11.85 29.78 -15.51
C ASN A 883 -12.26 28.64 -16.45
N GLU A 884 -13.59 28.65 -16.67
CA GLU A 884 -14.43 27.93 -17.63
C GLU A 884 -14.80 26.48 -17.32
N ALA A 885 -16.09 26.33 -16.99
CA ALA A 885 -16.85 25.10 -16.98
C ALA A 885 -16.66 24.35 -18.30
N ARG A 886 -15.92 23.25 -18.26
CA ARG A 886 -16.06 22.19 -19.25
C ARG A 886 -17.05 21.18 -18.72
N ASP A 887 -18.18 21.09 -19.41
CA ASP A 887 -19.08 19.93 -19.38
C ASP A 887 -18.31 18.72 -19.92
N ASP A 888 -17.59 18.01 -19.06
CA ASP A 888 -16.97 16.73 -19.39
C ASP A 888 -18.00 15.60 -19.20
N LYS A 889 -18.56 15.16 -20.33
CA LYS A 889 -19.48 14.02 -20.47
C LYS A 889 -18.76 12.68 -20.32
N ASN A 890 -18.31 12.33 -19.13
CA ASN A 890 -17.93 10.95 -18.77
C ASN A 890 -18.48 10.63 -17.38
N TRP A 891 -19.58 9.86 -17.34
CA TRP A 891 -20.61 10.00 -16.30
C TRP A 891 -20.50 9.12 -15.06
N MET A 892 -19.42 8.37 -14.76
CA MET A 892 -19.46 7.50 -13.57
C MET A 892 -18.27 7.46 -12.60
N ASP A 893 -17.08 7.99 -12.89
CA ASP A 893 -15.94 7.81 -11.95
C ASP A 893 -15.22 9.08 -11.44
N GLU A 894 -15.56 10.30 -11.90
CA GLU A 894 -14.77 11.51 -11.55
C GLU A 894 -15.43 12.50 -10.56
N ASN A 895 -16.68 12.27 -10.15
CA ASN A 895 -17.44 13.23 -9.35
C ASN A 895 -17.59 12.88 -7.85
N CYS A 896 -17.01 11.78 -7.40
CA CYS A 896 -17.04 11.37 -5.99
C CYS A 896 -15.66 11.53 -5.35
N TYR A 897 -15.56 12.27 -4.24
CA TYR A 897 -14.32 12.37 -3.47
C TYR A 897 -14.52 11.93 -2.03
N ILE A 898 -13.48 11.30 -1.47
CA ILE A 898 -13.45 10.95 -0.06
C ILE A 898 -12.79 12.10 0.70
N VAL A 899 -13.49 12.63 1.69
CA VAL A 899 -12.90 13.46 2.73
C VAL A 899 -12.65 12.63 3.97
N SER A 900 -11.40 12.64 4.43
CA SER A 900 -10.98 11.96 5.64
C SER A 900 -10.75 12.96 6.77
N CYS A 901 -11.25 12.62 7.96
CA CYS A 901 -10.86 13.24 9.23
C CYS A 901 -10.47 12.12 10.20
N LYS A 902 -9.19 12.01 10.56
CA LYS A 902 -8.63 10.91 11.37
C LYS A 902 -9.03 9.50 10.85
N LYS A 903 -10.00 8.84 11.51
CA LYS A 903 -10.48 7.47 11.23
C LYS A 903 -11.76 7.42 10.37
N SER A 904 -12.46 8.54 10.15
CA SER A 904 -13.68 8.57 9.35
C SER A 904 -13.41 8.95 7.90
N LYS A 905 -14.16 8.34 6.98
CA LYS A 905 -14.14 8.61 5.53
C LYS A 905 -15.56 8.92 5.11
N HIS A 906 -15.78 10.09 4.53
CA HIS A 906 -17.08 10.52 4.03
C HIS A 906 -17.01 10.67 2.52
N TYR A 907 -18.01 10.15 1.82
CA TYR A 907 -18.17 10.27 0.38
C TYR A 907 -18.87 11.60 0.08
N LEU A 908 -18.28 12.41 -0.79
CA LEU A 908 -18.85 13.65 -1.28
C LEU A 908 -19.27 13.46 -2.73
N TYR A 909 -20.56 13.63 -2.99
CA TYR A 909 -21.13 13.60 -4.33
C TYR A 909 -22.43 14.42 -4.36
N PRO A 910 -22.67 15.20 -5.43
CA PRO A 910 -21.71 15.61 -6.45
C PRO A 910 -20.74 16.66 -5.91
N VAL A 911 -19.55 16.77 -6.51
CA VAL A 911 -18.55 17.76 -6.08
C VAL A 911 -18.64 19.02 -6.94
N LEU A 912 -18.99 20.14 -6.31
CA LEU A 912 -19.38 21.40 -6.94
C LEU A 912 -18.80 22.59 -6.17
N ALA A 913 -18.52 23.67 -6.90
CA ALA A 913 -18.20 24.97 -6.31
C ALA A 913 -19.50 25.64 -5.81
N GLU A 914 -19.39 26.57 -4.87
CA GLU A 914 -20.54 27.26 -4.26
C GLU A 914 -21.55 26.33 -3.56
N HIS A 915 -21.08 25.16 -3.11
CA HIS A 915 -21.86 24.21 -2.33
C HIS A 915 -21.14 23.86 -1.04
N VAL A 916 -21.92 23.68 0.02
CA VAL A 916 -21.44 23.23 1.32
C VAL A 916 -21.78 21.76 1.52
N TYR A 917 -20.86 21.05 2.17
CA TYR A 917 -20.97 19.63 2.48
C TYR A 917 -21.00 19.44 3.97
N VAL A 918 -22.09 18.90 4.50
CA VAL A 918 -22.33 18.71 5.93
C VAL A 918 -22.32 17.23 6.26
N PHE A 919 -21.62 16.83 7.33
CA PHE A 919 -21.54 15.42 7.77
C PHE A 919 -21.15 15.34 9.25
N GLU A 920 -21.46 14.22 9.91
CA GLU A 920 -21.06 14.00 11.31
C GLU A 920 -19.66 13.39 11.42
N VAL A 921 -18.89 13.85 12.41
CA VAL A 921 -17.58 13.32 12.75
C VAL A 921 -17.49 13.04 14.25
N GLU A 922 -16.87 11.92 14.60
CA GLU A 922 -16.60 11.55 15.98
C GLU A 922 -15.12 11.78 16.31
N ALA A 923 -14.84 12.35 17.48
CA ALA A 923 -13.50 12.63 17.94
C ALA A 923 -13.24 12.03 19.32
N ASP A 924 -12.24 11.15 19.38
CA ASP A 924 -11.63 10.69 20.64
C ASP A 924 -11.02 11.89 21.39
N VAL A 925 -11.41 12.10 22.64
CA VAL A 925 -10.94 13.22 23.48
C VAL A 925 -9.76 12.74 24.34
N THR A 926 -8.55 12.95 23.86
CA THR A 926 -7.31 12.53 24.55
C THR A 926 -6.59 13.67 25.26
N SER A 927 -7.00 14.93 25.03
CA SER A 927 -6.42 16.14 25.61
C SER A 927 -7.44 17.30 25.56
N SER A 928 -7.10 18.43 26.17
CA SER A 928 -7.94 19.65 26.15
C SER A 928 -7.97 20.38 24.79
N GLY A 929 -7.31 19.86 23.76
CA GLY A 929 -7.29 20.43 22.42
C GLY A 929 -7.65 19.40 21.35
N LEU A 930 -8.74 19.61 20.61
CA LEU A 930 -9.15 18.78 19.48
C LEU A 930 -8.72 19.41 18.16
N VAL A 931 -7.94 18.69 17.37
CA VAL A 931 -7.55 19.11 16.01
C VAL A 931 -8.35 18.30 14.99
N PHE A 932 -9.03 19.00 14.09
CA PHE A 932 -9.73 18.43 12.94
C PHE A 932 -8.94 18.79 11.68
N GLU A 933 -8.53 17.77 10.93
CA GLU A 933 -7.82 17.92 9.66
C GLU A 933 -8.60 17.19 8.57
N PHE A 934 -9.30 17.96 7.73
CA PHE A 934 -10.04 17.48 6.58
C PHE A 934 -9.12 17.44 5.37
N LYS A 935 -9.01 16.25 4.75
CA LYS A 935 -8.21 16.05 3.52
C LYS A 935 -9.10 15.50 2.41
N ILE A 936 -9.08 16.15 1.25
CA ILE A 936 -9.73 15.68 0.02
C ILE A 936 -8.70 15.05 -0.91
N ARG A 937 -8.95 13.82 -1.37
CA ARG A 937 -8.12 13.15 -2.37
C ARG A 937 -8.53 13.56 -3.78
N SER A 938 -8.28 14.81 -4.16
CA SER A 938 -8.58 15.34 -5.50
C SER A 938 -7.41 16.12 -6.10
N LYS A 939 -7.15 15.90 -7.40
CA LYS A 939 -6.21 16.70 -8.18
C LYS A 939 -6.77 18.10 -8.48
N ASN A 940 -8.10 18.24 -8.60
CA ASN A 940 -8.76 19.44 -9.10
C ASN A 940 -9.44 20.28 -8.02
N TRP A 941 -9.73 19.71 -6.84
CA TRP A 941 -10.45 20.39 -5.77
C TRP A 941 -9.58 20.62 -4.52
N LYS A 942 -9.77 21.76 -3.85
CA LYS A 942 -9.21 22.05 -2.51
C LYS A 942 -10.32 22.53 -1.56
N ILE A 943 -10.13 22.31 -0.26
CA ILE A 943 -11.00 22.85 0.78
C ILE A 943 -10.66 24.33 0.94
N LYS A 944 -11.67 25.19 0.74
CA LYS A 944 -11.57 26.65 0.92
C LYS A 944 -11.77 27.01 2.39
N GLU A 945 -12.87 26.55 2.96
CA GLU A 945 -13.31 26.84 4.32
C GLU A 945 -13.82 25.54 4.97
N CYS A 946 -13.65 25.43 6.28
CA CYS A 946 -14.27 24.37 7.06
C CYS A 946 -14.78 24.91 8.40
N GLY A 947 -15.81 24.27 8.94
CA GLY A 947 -16.31 24.56 10.28
C GLY A 947 -16.87 23.33 10.97
N VAL A 948 -16.93 23.38 12.29
CA VAL A 948 -17.49 22.32 13.13
C VAL A 948 -18.35 22.90 14.25
N PHE A 949 -19.37 22.14 14.61
CA PHE A 949 -20.34 22.42 15.65
C PHE A 949 -20.45 21.20 16.54
N GLN A 950 -20.34 21.38 17.86
CA GLN A 950 -20.45 20.27 18.81
C GLN A 950 -21.92 19.85 18.94
N LEU A 951 -22.21 18.55 18.77
CA LEU A 951 -23.52 18.00 19.05
C LEU A 951 -23.60 17.68 20.55
N SER A 952 -24.62 18.17 21.24
CA SER A 952 -24.91 17.77 22.62
C SER A 952 -25.21 16.27 22.65
N GLU A 953 -24.73 15.56 23.67
CA GLU A 953 -25.19 14.20 23.95
C GLU A 953 -26.72 14.26 24.12
N VAL A 954 -27.44 13.49 23.30
CA VAL A 954 -28.84 13.22 23.59
C VAL A 954 -28.82 12.33 24.83
N PRO A 955 -29.52 12.69 25.93
CA PRO A 955 -29.54 11.89 27.15
C PRO A 955 -30.06 10.46 26.94
#